data_AF-A0A834XV84-F1
#
_entry.id   AF-A0A834XV84-F1
#
_cell.length_a   1.000
_cell.length_b   1.000
_cell.length_c   1.000
_cell.angle_alpha   90.00
_cell.angle_beta   90.00
_cell.angle_gamma   90.00
#
_symmetry.space_group_name_H-M   'P 1'
#
loop_
_entity.id
_entity.type
_entity.pdbx_description
1 polymer ?
#
loop_
_entity_poly.entity_id
_entity_poly.type
_entity_poly.pdbx_seq_one_letter_code
_entity_poly.pdbx_strand_id
1 'polypeptide(L)'
;MSCDKCTNNLVSDKTRLKCICNENSRLVLSSTSKQCQSCSNGTILTSDKNDCIPCQINGLCHCPKNQIKVERSLNGSLLKNLECLPCSNNYYLSNDKSKCLPCFSTSNNYQEDIINTPSSMIHHKLIETQCLDNNTLKSYQNIRGIYLVNYELGSFESYYLRSQLKLTINMCQNGDELSCEHLSNICVLTLHIDSIACQQFIKIRTRKNLFYPAGEAENILSQRNISTRYTLIKNDINNQLKFIIARHSLNGDLQAISNLDSPYFPSCFNTIRFGINLKKTISTTASSLAEKKPEFLTPYIVFNDKQKKLIHQLPVFVEQNNNVNSIKKWQLIKKFFTLDTVTGYSTIIESVNSSYYKSSELIVIRYLKSLKILIKLQDERGKIYPPIFIVNYGELKTSDIKNNIDVSIDYEIVFSLTDDRFNHIIFIASGILIGIAIIFGILKMLSYHRRNDTKNNLYIIIWFIIYCLGSIGNVLIIVTLSCCIYIFIFYKGQSILHILLPDNDDEWIIKICTIIAFGSKLVEVLVLIWNLRKINIFFIDWEQPRNLQSNLHIDSPHTSLKKSYIKRFSDNSSSVVQTPSEIITSRKNKSSSKSSQSSTPSHQSFEQIEQQLSQNFIDSNFTINHQDFSQNWMVSIWRTYFVANKWLRIKTQRKININFQVLGTLLILEIIGFKNFNLAIPELTLDYQENNLNKNFTLNYAIISMIYILIYILQWIVSVFREKYVKNELQGFVDLCSVANISIFILSNDYYGYYIHGRSVHGYADTDLLSLINDLKREENNVCAHRGLIPGTTQQTFVISVSKNFKTFYTSLLDLENMNNKKYSRRNFVDIPSWEERWKMHIKLKKFLCGFIDHCFKNLDYTVKEKHVIEKLCDIEIFESFDKSIFYIGKFNIKCLKQLTADI
;
A
#
# COMPACT_ATOMS: atom_id res chain seq x y z
N MET A 1 89.23 -34.73 18.00
CA MET A 1 88.87 -33.92 19.17
C MET A 1 88.61 -34.87 20.33
N SER A 2 89.41 -34.81 21.39
CA SER A 2 89.14 -35.50 22.64
C SER A 2 88.25 -34.60 23.52
N CYS A 3 87.19 -35.17 24.10
CA CYS A 3 86.36 -34.45 25.06
C CYS A 3 86.95 -34.64 26.47
N ASP A 4 87.61 -33.61 26.97
CA ASP A 4 88.07 -33.58 28.36
C ASP A 4 86.98 -32.98 29.26
N LYS A 5 86.71 -33.61 30.41
CA LYS A 5 85.80 -33.06 31.40
C LYS A 5 86.45 -31.85 32.07
N CYS A 6 85.70 -30.75 32.17
CA CYS A 6 86.11 -29.61 32.99
C CYS A 6 86.24 -30.07 34.46
N THR A 7 87.44 -29.95 35.04
CA THR A 7 87.73 -30.28 36.45
C THR A 7 87.97 -29.01 37.26
N ASN A 8 87.89 -29.07 38.61
CA ASN A 8 88.16 -27.94 39.52
C ASN A 8 87.29 -26.68 39.29
N ASN A 9 86.00 -26.75 39.66
CA ASN A 9 85.04 -25.62 39.64
C ASN A 9 84.77 -25.00 38.25
N LEU A 10 85.15 -25.69 37.18
CA LEU A 10 84.89 -25.31 35.79
C LEU A 10 83.68 -26.09 35.22
N VAL A 11 82.83 -25.41 34.46
CA VAL A 11 81.65 -25.93 33.77
C VAL A 11 81.76 -25.61 32.28
N SER A 12 81.22 -26.49 31.44
CA SER A 12 81.08 -26.25 30.00
C SER A 12 80.29 -24.97 29.72
N ASP A 13 80.84 -24.09 28.89
CA ASP A 13 80.09 -22.95 28.34
C ASP A 13 78.90 -23.42 27.48
N LYS A 14 77.94 -22.54 27.17
CA LYS A 14 76.72 -22.87 26.40
C LYS A 14 77.02 -23.51 25.04
N THR A 15 78.17 -23.17 24.44
CA THR A 15 78.66 -23.73 23.17
C THR A 15 79.43 -25.05 23.32
N ARG A 16 79.71 -25.50 24.56
CA ARG A 16 80.53 -26.67 24.91
C ARG A 16 81.97 -26.70 24.38
N LEU A 17 82.46 -25.56 23.87
CA LEU A 17 83.81 -25.45 23.30
C LEU A 17 84.86 -24.96 24.31
N LYS A 18 84.45 -24.43 25.46
CA LYS A 18 85.33 -23.88 26.49
C LYS A 18 84.79 -24.21 27.88
N CYS A 19 85.70 -24.38 28.84
CA CYS A 19 85.36 -24.48 30.25
C CYS A 19 85.40 -23.08 30.90
N ILE A 20 84.34 -22.69 31.60
CA ILE A 20 84.18 -21.43 32.35
C ILE A 20 83.97 -21.71 33.83
N CYS A 21 84.28 -20.77 34.72
CA CYS A 21 84.02 -20.95 36.15
C CYS A 21 82.52 -21.19 36.42
N ASN A 22 82.20 -22.06 37.38
CA ASN A 22 80.82 -22.32 37.82
C ASN A 22 80.20 -21.05 38.45
N GLU A 23 78.88 -21.02 38.63
CA GLU A 23 78.14 -19.81 39.06
C GLU A 23 78.58 -19.21 40.40
N ASN A 24 79.29 -19.99 41.22
CA ASN A 24 79.75 -19.60 42.55
C ASN A 24 81.28 -19.40 42.64
N SER A 25 82.00 -19.38 41.51
CA SER A 25 83.46 -19.20 41.51
C SER A 25 83.91 -18.03 40.65
N ARG A 26 84.88 -17.27 41.19
CA ARG A 26 85.52 -16.16 40.50
C ARG A 26 86.71 -16.62 39.68
N LEU A 27 87.02 -15.86 38.64
CA LEU A 27 88.17 -16.12 37.78
C LEU A 27 89.43 -15.43 38.34
N VAL A 28 90.46 -16.24 38.62
CA VAL A 28 91.78 -15.73 39.03
C VAL A 28 92.76 -15.97 37.88
N LEU A 29 93.33 -14.90 37.33
CA LEU A 29 94.42 -15.00 36.36
C LEU A 29 95.75 -15.20 37.08
N SER A 30 96.32 -16.39 36.94
CA SER A 30 97.75 -16.61 37.18
C SER A 30 98.45 -16.68 35.82
N SER A 31 99.71 -16.23 35.74
CA SER A 31 100.44 -15.96 34.49
C SER A 31 100.55 -17.13 33.50
N THR A 32 100.15 -18.36 33.89
CA THR A 32 100.15 -19.54 33.01
C THR A 32 98.90 -20.42 33.07
N SER A 33 97.85 -20.11 33.87
CA SER A 33 96.57 -20.85 33.82
C SER A 33 95.39 -20.09 34.47
N LYS A 34 94.17 -20.29 33.93
CA LYS A 34 92.92 -19.79 34.51
C LYS A 34 92.49 -20.74 35.65
N GLN A 35 92.51 -20.26 36.89
CA GLN A 35 92.02 -21.01 38.04
C GLN A 35 90.72 -20.40 38.57
N CYS A 36 89.73 -21.23 38.87
CA CYS A 36 88.45 -20.81 39.42
C CYS A 36 88.43 -21.03 40.94
N GLN A 37 88.27 -19.95 41.70
CA GLN A 37 88.19 -20.01 43.16
C GLN A 37 86.73 -19.84 43.59
N SER A 38 86.19 -20.79 44.36
CA SER A 38 84.84 -20.70 44.91
C SER A 38 84.73 -19.57 45.95
N CYS A 39 83.67 -18.79 45.86
CA CYS A 39 83.32 -17.79 46.86
C CYS A 39 82.96 -18.46 48.21
N SER A 40 83.38 -17.86 49.33
CA SER A 40 83.13 -18.36 50.69
C SER A 40 81.63 -18.27 51.05
N ASN A 41 81.15 -19.14 51.96
CA ASN A 41 79.77 -19.07 52.46
C ASN A 41 79.44 -17.67 53.01
N GLY A 42 78.35 -17.06 52.53
CA GLY A 42 77.95 -15.69 52.88
C GLY A 42 78.44 -14.59 51.92
N THR A 43 79.14 -14.95 50.85
CA THR A 43 79.53 -14.05 49.75
C THR A 43 78.87 -14.48 48.44
N ILE A 44 78.52 -13.52 47.58
CA ILE A 44 78.03 -13.77 46.21
C ILE A 44 79.04 -13.33 45.17
N LEU A 45 79.03 -14.01 44.04
CA LEU A 45 79.80 -13.60 42.87
C LEU A 45 79.23 -12.29 42.30
N THR A 46 80.11 -11.33 42.04
CA THR A 46 79.75 -10.07 41.37
C THR A 46 79.23 -10.31 39.95
N SER A 47 78.40 -9.39 39.43
CA SER A 47 77.83 -9.42 38.09
C SER A 47 78.89 -9.51 36.98
N ASP A 48 80.09 -8.96 37.22
CA ASP A 48 81.25 -9.04 36.33
C ASP A 48 82.05 -10.36 36.45
N LYS A 49 81.65 -11.27 37.36
CA LYS A 49 82.29 -12.57 37.66
C LYS A 49 83.74 -12.54 38.13
N ASN A 50 84.25 -11.37 38.51
CA ASN A 50 85.66 -11.18 38.87
C ASN A 50 85.91 -11.24 40.39
N ASP A 51 84.95 -10.84 41.21
CA ASP A 51 85.10 -10.75 42.67
C ASP A 51 83.92 -11.38 43.43
N CYS A 52 84.14 -11.72 44.70
CA CYS A 52 83.09 -12.19 45.62
C CYS A 52 82.80 -11.09 46.64
N ILE A 53 81.54 -10.66 46.77
CA ILE A 53 81.11 -9.60 47.69
C ILE A 53 80.30 -10.20 48.86
N PRO A 54 80.59 -9.82 50.12
CA PRO A 54 79.84 -10.29 51.28
C PRO A 54 78.44 -9.65 51.40
N CYS A 55 77.50 -10.43 51.93
CA CYS A 55 76.11 -10.02 52.09
C CYS A 55 75.85 -9.49 53.49
N GLN A 56 75.15 -8.36 53.59
CA GLN A 56 74.99 -7.63 54.85
C GLN A 56 73.98 -8.26 55.82
N ILE A 57 73.08 -9.13 55.36
CA ILE A 57 71.92 -9.63 56.14
C ILE A 57 71.97 -11.16 56.20
N ASN A 58 72.41 -11.76 57.32
CA ASN A 58 72.27 -13.18 57.69
C ASN A 58 72.39 -14.21 56.54
N GLY A 59 73.34 -14.04 55.62
CA GLY A 59 73.55 -14.95 54.48
C GLY A 59 72.50 -14.88 53.35
N LEU A 60 71.52 -13.97 53.41
CA LEU A 60 70.52 -13.76 52.36
C LEU A 60 70.93 -12.59 51.44
N CYS A 61 71.47 -12.96 50.28
CA CYS A 61 72.07 -12.03 49.33
C CYS A 61 71.09 -11.49 48.28
N HIS A 62 69.82 -11.30 48.65
CA HIS A 62 68.78 -10.85 47.75
C HIS A 62 68.25 -9.47 48.16
N CYS A 63 68.40 -8.49 47.27
CA CYS A 63 67.73 -7.21 47.44
C CYS A 63 66.20 -7.39 47.38
N PRO A 64 65.44 -6.62 48.19
CA PRO A 64 63.99 -6.62 48.12
C PRO A 64 63.50 -6.23 46.72
N LYS A 65 62.26 -6.62 46.39
CA LYS A 65 61.72 -6.58 45.00
C LYS A 65 61.84 -5.22 44.29
N ASN A 66 62.04 -4.11 45.00
CA ASN A 66 62.03 -2.75 44.47
C ASN A 66 63.39 -2.01 44.53
N GLN A 67 64.51 -2.74 44.65
CA GLN A 67 65.85 -2.14 44.74
C GLN A 67 66.82 -2.81 43.74
N ILE A 68 67.74 -2.02 43.19
CA ILE A 68 68.84 -2.50 42.35
C ILE A 68 69.99 -3.00 43.22
N LYS A 69 70.71 -4.00 42.72
CA LYS A 69 71.95 -4.50 43.33
C LYS A 69 73.11 -3.57 42.94
N VAL A 70 73.83 -3.04 43.93
CA VAL A 70 75.03 -2.22 43.73
C VAL A 70 76.21 -2.90 44.39
N GLU A 71 77.20 -3.27 43.56
CA GLU A 71 78.34 -4.10 43.98
C GLU A 71 79.68 -3.32 43.98
N ARG A 72 79.76 -2.22 43.21
CA ARG A 72 80.96 -1.38 43.08
C ARG A 72 80.62 0.09 43.27
N SER A 73 81.61 0.86 43.73
CA SER A 73 81.53 2.33 43.80
C SER A 73 81.68 2.96 42.41
N LEU A 74 81.42 4.27 42.30
CA LEU A 74 81.60 5.04 41.06
C LEU A 74 83.02 4.95 40.48
N ASN A 75 84.03 4.68 41.32
CA ASN A 75 85.43 4.55 40.91
C ASN A 75 85.80 3.10 40.50
N GLY A 76 84.82 2.19 40.45
CA GLY A 76 85.01 0.78 40.11
C GLY A 76 85.55 -0.09 41.25
N SER A 77 85.74 0.46 42.46
CA SER A 77 86.18 -0.32 43.62
C SER A 77 85.05 -1.20 44.16
N LEU A 78 85.36 -2.42 44.60
CA LEU A 78 84.40 -3.32 45.23
C LEU A 78 83.87 -2.71 46.55
N LEU A 79 82.56 -2.76 46.76
CA LEU A 79 81.95 -2.30 48.01
C LEU A 79 82.22 -3.29 49.16
N LYS A 80 82.23 -2.78 50.39
CA LYS A 80 82.48 -3.59 51.59
C LYS A 80 81.39 -4.64 51.82
N ASN A 81 80.14 -4.32 51.49
CA ASN A 81 78.98 -5.20 51.49
C ASN A 81 78.11 -4.88 50.27
N LEU A 82 77.27 -5.83 49.84
CA LEU A 82 76.25 -5.59 48.82
C LEU A 82 75.25 -4.51 49.29
N GLU A 83 75.14 -3.40 48.56
CA GLU A 83 74.16 -2.35 48.81
C GLU A 83 72.96 -2.48 47.88
N CYS A 84 71.76 -2.19 48.39
CA CYS A 84 70.51 -2.22 47.63
C CYS A 84 69.91 -0.81 47.56
N LEU A 85 69.85 -0.21 46.37
CA LEU A 85 69.34 1.15 46.19
C LEU A 85 67.98 1.17 45.47
N PRO A 86 67.01 1.99 45.91
CA PRO A 86 65.78 2.20 45.16
C PRO A 86 66.03 3.09 43.93
N CYS A 87 65.26 2.89 42.86
CA CYS A 87 65.29 3.80 41.71
C CYS A 87 64.62 5.15 42.05
N SER A 88 65.11 6.23 41.45
CA SER A 88 64.55 7.58 41.57
C SER A 88 63.20 7.72 40.84
N ASN A 89 62.46 8.80 41.13
CA ASN A 89 61.22 9.12 40.42
C ASN A 89 61.46 9.19 38.90
N ASN A 90 60.54 8.62 38.10
CA ASN A 90 60.62 8.44 36.65
C ASN A 90 61.58 7.35 36.13
N TYR A 91 62.02 6.43 36.99
CA TYR A 91 62.79 5.25 36.60
C TYR A 91 62.18 3.96 37.16
N TYR A 92 62.30 2.84 36.44
CA TYR A 92 61.83 1.51 36.82
C TYR A 92 62.95 0.47 36.81
N LEU A 93 62.73 -0.71 37.41
CA LEU A 93 63.75 -1.77 37.49
C LEU A 93 63.91 -2.54 36.17
N SER A 94 65.15 -2.74 35.72
CA SER A 94 65.49 -3.72 34.68
C SER A 94 65.09 -5.14 35.10
N ASN A 95 64.80 -6.03 34.13
CA ASN A 95 64.41 -7.43 34.37
C ASN A 95 65.42 -8.18 35.25
N ASP A 96 66.71 -7.87 35.09
CA ASP A 96 67.82 -8.49 35.82
C ASP A 96 68.11 -7.79 37.17
N LYS A 97 67.35 -6.75 37.55
CA LYS A 97 67.50 -5.92 38.77
C LYS A 97 68.89 -5.28 38.95
N SER A 98 69.63 -5.13 37.86
CA SER A 98 70.98 -4.55 37.84
C SER A 98 70.99 -3.04 37.56
N LYS A 99 69.95 -2.51 36.90
CA LYS A 99 69.88 -1.11 36.46
C LYS A 99 68.48 -0.53 36.63
N CYS A 100 68.42 0.79 36.81
CA CYS A 100 67.20 1.58 36.71
C CYS A 100 67.07 2.11 35.27
N LEU A 101 65.94 1.86 34.61
CA LEU A 101 65.62 2.30 33.25
C LEU A 101 64.67 3.51 33.28
N PRO A 102 64.84 4.51 32.40
CA PRO A 102 63.97 5.68 32.36
C PRO A 102 62.56 5.34 31.87
N CYS A 103 61.54 5.97 32.43
CA CYS A 103 60.18 5.94 31.91
C CYS A 103 60.12 6.80 30.63
N PHE A 104 59.97 6.18 29.46
CA PHE A 104 60.02 6.87 28.16
C PHE A 104 58.84 7.84 27.95
N SER A 105 59.14 9.07 27.55
CA SER A 105 58.20 9.99 26.89
C SER A 105 58.43 9.94 25.37
N THR A 106 57.51 9.29 24.65
CA THR A 106 57.27 9.38 23.19
C THR A 106 58.50 9.46 22.26
N SER A 107 58.83 8.36 21.57
CA SER A 107 58.72 8.27 20.10
C SER A 107 59.21 6.92 19.54
N ASN A 108 58.31 6.29 18.79
CA ASN A 108 58.44 5.35 17.68
C ASN A 108 59.52 4.25 17.66
N ASN A 109 58.98 3.03 17.44
CA ASN A 109 59.61 1.81 16.91
C ASN A 109 60.51 1.07 17.89
N TYR A 110 59.98 0.01 18.51
CA TYR A 110 60.21 -1.40 18.12
C TYR A 110 59.35 -2.29 19.03
N GLN A 111 58.50 -3.11 18.40
CA GLN A 111 57.87 -4.27 19.03
C GLN A 111 58.94 -5.33 19.26
N GLU A 112 59.04 -5.88 20.48
CA GLU A 112 58.86 -7.31 20.76
C GLU A 112 59.05 -7.58 22.26
N ASP A 113 58.13 -8.38 22.80
CA ASP A 113 58.20 -9.19 24.03
C ASP A 113 58.58 -8.53 25.36
N ILE A 114 57.57 -8.03 26.10
CA ILE A 114 57.64 -7.98 27.56
C ILE A 114 56.35 -8.50 28.20
N ILE A 115 56.49 -9.69 28.77
CA ILE A 115 55.52 -10.43 29.57
C ILE A 115 55.25 -9.70 30.88
N ASN A 116 53.95 -9.62 31.23
CA ASN A 116 53.45 -9.19 32.54
C ASN A 116 54.12 -9.97 33.68
N THR A 117 54.95 -9.31 34.50
CA THR A 117 55.25 -9.77 35.87
C THR A 117 54.55 -8.89 36.89
N PRO A 118 53.75 -9.46 37.82
CA PRO A 118 53.11 -8.70 38.88
C PRO A 118 54.13 -8.43 39.99
N SER A 119 54.56 -7.19 40.14
CA SER A 119 55.11 -6.73 41.41
C SER A 119 54.72 -5.29 41.68
N SER A 120 54.00 -5.11 42.77
CA SER A 120 53.64 -3.85 43.40
C SER A 120 54.85 -2.92 43.55
N MET A 121 54.97 -1.96 42.64
CA MET A 121 55.81 -0.78 42.79
C MET A 121 55.06 0.26 43.63
N ILE A 122 55.72 0.82 44.64
CA ILE A 122 55.11 1.73 45.64
C ILE A 122 54.74 3.09 45.01
N HIS A 123 55.44 3.51 43.95
CA HIS A 123 55.20 4.81 43.32
C HIS A 123 54.56 4.76 41.94
N HIS A 124 54.77 3.72 41.12
CA HIS A 124 54.25 3.72 39.75
C HIS A 124 53.69 2.37 39.31
N LYS A 125 52.60 2.34 38.54
CA LYS A 125 52.12 1.14 37.83
C LYS A 125 52.55 1.20 36.37
N LEU A 126 53.25 0.17 35.90
CA LEU A 126 53.63 0.04 34.49
C LEU A 126 52.43 -0.50 33.69
N ILE A 127 52.04 0.19 32.62
CA ILE A 127 51.10 -0.35 31.62
C ILE A 127 51.73 -0.15 30.24
N GLU A 128 51.96 -1.28 29.55
CA GLU A 128 52.58 -1.44 28.23
C GLU A 128 54.01 -0.87 28.10
N THR A 129 54.26 0.42 28.37
CA THR A 129 55.59 1.06 28.36
C THR A 129 55.73 2.32 29.25
N GLN A 130 54.68 2.74 29.96
CA GLN A 130 54.66 4.02 30.70
C GLN A 130 54.41 3.83 32.20
N CYS A 131 55.05 4.68 33.01
CA CYS A 131 54.96 4.68 34.46
C CYS A 131 53.86 5.65 34.93
N LEU A 132 52.75 5.14 35.49
CA LEU A 132 51.72 6.01 36.09
C LEU A 132 51.89 6.10 37.59
N ASP A 133 51.97 7.32 38.12
CA ASP A 133 52.11 7.59 39.55
C ASP A 133 50.88 7.09 40.34
N ASN A 134 51.12 6.25 41.35
CA ASN A 134 50.09 5.59 42.18
C ASN A 134 49.18 6.60 42.90
N ASN A 135 49.65 7.83 43.14
CA ASN A 135 48.84 8.87 43.77
C ASN A 135 47.75 9.44 42.84
N THR A 136 47.97 9.45 41.52
CA THR A 136 46.93 9.82 40.53
C THR A 136 45.90 8.70 40.34
N LEU A 137 46.32 7.45 40.55
CA LEU A 137 45.47 6.25 40.40
C LEU A 137 44.51 6.00 41.58
N LYS A 138 44.78 6.55 42.76
CA LYS A 138 44.00 6.33 44.01
C LYS A 138 42.57 6.89 43.97
N SER A 139 42.25 7.81 43.05
CA SER A 139 40.90 8.35 42.87
C SER A 139 39.93 7.37 42.18
N TYR A 140 40.44 6.33 41.52
CA TYR A 140 39.65 5.34 40.80
C TYR A 140 39.82 3.95 41.44
N GLN A 141 39.18 3.73 42.61
CA GLN A 141 39.07 2.40 43.21
C GLN A 141 38.53 1.41 42.16
N ASN A 142 39.13 0.22 42.09
CA ASN A 142 38.75 -0.88 41.17
C ASN A 142 37.34 -1.42 41.47
N ILE A 143 36.31 -0.63 41.23
CA ILE A 143 34.93 -1.09 41.24
C ILE A 143 34.75 -1.92 39.96
N ARG A 144 34.39 -3.20 40.09
CA ARG A 144 34.18 -4.11 38.94
C ARG A 144 33.25 -3.51 37.86
N GLY A 145 32.36 -2.60 38.25
CA GLY A 145 31.46 -1.88 37.35
C GLY A 145 32.13 -0.93 36.35
N ILE A 146 33.42 -0.58 36.49
CA ILE A 146 34.09 0.39 35.61
C ILE A 146 34.26 -0.13 34.18
N TYR A 147 34.50 -1.44 34.03
CA TYR A 147 34.84 -2.04 32.74
C TYR A 147 33.71 -2.89 32.17
N LEU A 148 32.51 -2.79 32.73
CA LEU A 148 31.34 -3.51 32.24
C LEU A 148 30.80 -2.84 30.96
N VAL A 149 30.56 -3.66 29.95
CA VAL A 149 29.82 -3.28 28.75
C VAL A 149 28.53 -4.09 28.71
N ASN A 150 27.41 -3.40 28.52
CA ASN A 150 26.10 -4.02 28.44
C ASN A 150 25.86 -4.53 27.03
N TYR A 151 25.42 -5.78 26.91
CA TYR A 151 24.95 -6.44 25.69
C TYR A 151 23.57 -7.04 25.94
N GLU A 152 22.86 -7.48 24.89
CA GLU A 152 21.55 -8.15 25.02
C GLU A 152 21.65 -9.45 25.84
N LEU A 153 22.81 -10.12 25.78
CA LEU A 153 23.11 -11.34 26.53
C LEU A 153 23.39 -11.12 28.03
N GLY A 154 23.70 -9.88 28.42
CA GLY A 154 24.19 -9.54 29.76
C GLY A 154 25.37 -8.58 29.73
N SER A 155 25.81 -8.14 30.91
CA SER A 155 26.96 -7.25 31.06
C SER A 155 28.23 -8.05 31.34
N PHE A 156 29.27 -7.84 30.53
CA PHE A 156 30.56 -8.51 30.66
C PHE A 156 31.69 -7.52 30.87
N GLU A 157 32.72 -7.95 31.60
CA GLU A 157 33.91 -7.14 31.83
C GLU A 157 34.84 -7.19 30.62
N SER A 158 35.01 -6.04 29.96
CA SER A 158 35.78 -5.94 28.73
C SER A 158 37.29 -5.85 28.98
N TYR A 159 38.06 -6.72 28.32
CA TYR A 159 39.53 -6.70 28.40
C TYR A 159 40.13 -5.40 27.89
N TYR A 160 39.53 -4.85 26.84
CA TYR A 160 39.99 -3.61 26.24
C TYR A 160 39.77 -2.40 27.16
N LEU A 161 38.60 -2.29 27.79
CA LEU A 161 38.37 -1.22 28.76
C LEU A 161 39.32 -1.37 29.96
N ARG A 162 39.54 -2.59 30.45
CA ARG A 162 40.42 -2.82 31.60
C ARG A 162 41.88 -2.49 31.32
N SER A 163 42.34 -2.69 30.08
CA SER A 163 43.71 -2.37 29.65
C SER A 163 43.90 -0.88 29.33
N GLN A 164 43.00 -0.27 28.57
CA GLN A 164 43.25 1.03 27.93
C GLN A 164 42.53 2.22 28.60
N LEU A 165 41.41 2.02 29.31
CA LEU A 165 40.59 3.14 29.81
C LEU A 165 41.32 4.05 30.81
N LYS A 166 42.07 3.46 31.75
CA LYS A 166 42.78 4.24 32.78
C LYS A 166 43.90 5.09 32.18
N LEU A 167 44.62 4.52 31.21
CA LEU A 167 45.69 5.19 30.50
C LEU A 167 45.16 6.39 29.72
N THR A 168 44.13 6.17 28.90
CA THR A 168 43.53 7.20 28.05
C THR A 168 42.94 8.36 28.85
N ILE A 169 42.29 8.08 29.99
CA ILE A 169 41.80 9.12 30.90
C ILE A 169 42.95 10.00 31.40
N ASN A 170 44.04 9.40 31.88
CA ASN A 170 45.17 10.14 32.45
C ASN A 170 45.89 10.98 31.38
N MET A 171 46.12 10.42 30.19
CA MET A 171 46.77 11.16 29.11
C MET A 171 45.89 12.30 28.58
N CYS A 172 44.57 12.08 28.48
CA CYS A 172 43.64 13.15 28.10
C CYS A 172 43.59 14.28 29.16
N GLN A 173 43.65 13.95 30.46
CA GLN A 173 43.77 14.95 31.54
C GLN A 173 45.05 15.77 31.43
N ASN A 174 46.14 15.15 30.96
CA ASN A 174 47.41 15.82 30.70
C ASN A 174 47.42 16.67 29.41
N GLY A 175 46.32 16.69 28.66
CA GLY A 175 46.14 17.54 27.47
C GLY A 175 46.51 16.89 26.15
N ASP A 176 46.75 15.58 26.09
CA ASP A 176 46.96 14.89 24.82
C ASP A 176 45.66 14.78 24.02
N GLU A 177 45.58 15.49 22.90
CA GLU A 177 44.38 15.53 22.05
C GLU A 177 44.05 14.15 21.46
N LEU A 178 45.05 13.33 21.13
CA LEU A 178 44.85 12.01 20.54
C LEU A 178 44.24 11.05 21.56
N SER A 179 44.78 11.02 22.78
CA SER A 179 44.19 10.28 23.90
C SER A 179 42.78 10.76 24.28
N CYS A 180 42.48 12.05 24.12
CA CYS A 180 41.12 12.54 24.31
C CYS A 180 40.16 12.05 23.21
N GLU A 181 40.61 11.98 21.96
CA GLU A 181 39.83 11.36 20.87
C GLU A 181 39.64 9.85 21.10
N HIS A 182 40.66 9.17 21.61
CA HIS A 182 40.59 7.76 22.02
C HIS A 182 39.56 7.56 23.13
N LEU A 183 39.58 8.41 24.17
CA LEU A 183 38.59 8.40 25.25
C LEU A 183 37.17 8.68 24.73
N SER A 184 37.03 9.59 23.77
CA SER A 184 35.77 9.84 23.08
C SER A 184 35.28 8.57 22.37
N ASN A 185 36.14 7.85 21.65
CA ASN A 185 35.79 6.63 20.95
C ASN A 185 35.38 5.51 21.93
N ILE A 186 36.10 5.38 23.04
CA ILE A 186 35.76 4.44 24.12
C ILE A 186 34.37 4.76 24.71
N CYS A 187 34.05 6.03 24.91
CA CYS A 187 32.72 6.45 25.35
C CYS A 187 31.62 6.10 24.34
N VAL A 188 31.86 6.22 23.04
CA VAL A 188 30.85 5.82 22.03
C VAL A 188 30.61 4.30 22.05
N LEU A 189 31.66 3.48 22.25
CA LEU A 189 31.53 2.02 22.29
C LEU A 189 30.60 1.49 23.39
N THR A 190 30.48 2.20 24.51
CA THR A 190 29.63 1.79 25.63
C THR A 190 28.15 2.06 25.40
N LEU A 191 27.78 2.86 24.38
CA LEU A 191 26.41 3.30 24.02
C LEU A 191 25.60 4.01 25.12
N HIS A 192 26.08 4.04 26.36
CA HIS A 192 25.39 4.63 27.51
C HIS A 192 26.17 5.83 28.04
N ILE A 193 25.46 6.95 28.17
CA ILE A 193 26.01 8.22 28.68
C ILE A 193 26.47 8.06 30.14
N ASP A 194 25.80 7.21 30.90
CA ASP A 194 26.11 6.90 32.30
C ASP A 194 27.37 6.04 32.47
N SER A 195 27.95 5.54 31.36
CA SER A 195 29.20 4.82 31.43
C SER A 195 30.32 5.72 31.97
N ILE A 196 31.24 5.12 32.71
CA ILE A 196 32.31 5.87 33.36
C ILE A 196 33.22 6.54 32.33
N ALA A 197 33.46 5.91 31.18
CA ALA A 197 34.20 6.54 30.07
C ALA A 197 33.57 7.87 29.65
N CYS A 198 32.25 7.91 29.43
CA CYS A 198 31.54 9.11 29.04
C CYS A 198 31.48 10.17 30.15
N GLN A 199 31.21 9.76 31.39
CA GLN A 199 31.21 10.68 32.54
C GLN A 199 32.57 11.36 32.73
N GLN A 200 33.67 10.61 32.56
CA GLN A 200 35.01 11.17 32.65
C GLN A 200 35.32 12.10 31.47
N PHE A 201 34.93 11.72 30.25
CA PHE A 201 35.09 12.59 29.08
C PHE A 201 34.37 13.94 29.26
N ILE A 202 33.15 13.93 29.82
CA ILE A 202 32.38 15.16 30.10
C ILE A 202 33.06 16.02 31.17
N LYS A 203 33.68 15.40 32.19
CA LYS A 203 34.42 16.12 33.23
C LYS A 203 35.69 16.80 32.72
N ILE A 204 36.40 16.17 31.78
CA ILE A 204 37.73 16.62 31.28
C ILE A 204 37.59 17.77 30.24
N ARG A 205 36.56 18.63 30.33
CA ARG A 205 36.23 19.78 29.44
C ARG A 205 37.21 19.97 28.27
N THR A 206 37.09 19.10 27.27
CA THR A 206 38.00 19.10 26.11
C THR A 206 37.57 20.20 25.14
N ARG A 207 38.46 20.60 24.22
CA ARG A 207 38.10 21.55 23.14
C ARG A 207 37.01 21.02 22.21
N LYS A 208 36.88 19.69 22.11
CA LYS A 208 35.94 19.00 21.21
C LYS A 208 34.88 18.28 22.01
N ASN A 209 33.69 18.87 22.09
CA ASN A 209 32.53 18.21 22.69
C ASN A 209 32.05 17.06 21.79
N LEU A 210 31.92 15.85 22.35
CA LEU A 210 31.31 14.68 21.73
C LEU A 210 29.77 14.76 21.74
N PHE A 211 29.22 15.32 22.81
CA PHE A 211 27.79 15.44 23.03
C PHE A 211 27.28 16.83 22.66
N TYR A 212 26.04 16.89 22.19
CA TYR A 212 25.28 18.13 22.20
C TYR A 212 24.68 18.38 23.60
N PRO A 213 24.32 19.63 23.95
CA PRO A 213 23.71 19.93 25.24
C PRO A 213 22.45 19.09 25.49
N ALA A 214 22.33 18.53 26.71
CA ALA A 214 21.19 17.71 27.09
C ALA A 214 19.89 18.54 27.11
N GLY A 215 18.80 17.99 26.58
CA GLY A 215 17.49 18.66 26.53
C GLY A 215 17.32 19.70 25.41
N GLU A 216 18.37 20.00 24.64
CA GLU A 216 18.33 20.94 23.52
C GLU A 216 18.16 20.26 22.15
N ALA A 217 17.83 18.96 22.12
CA ALA A 217 17.73 18.19 20.87
C ALA A 217 16.76 18.84 19.87
N GLU A 218 15.61 19.33 20.33
CA GLU A 218 14.62 20.02 19.48
C GLU A 218 15.16 21.34 18.92
N ASN A 219 15.90 22.10 19.72
CA ASN A 219 16.54 23.35 19.28
C ASN A 219 17.60 23.09 18.22
N ILE A 220 18.41 22.04 18.39
CA ILE A 220 19.46 21.64 17.43
C ILE A 220 18.85 21.21 16.11
N LEU A 221 17.81 20.38 16.16
CA LEU A 221 17.11 19.88 14.99
C LEU A 221 16.23 20.94 14.30
N SER A 222 16.00 22.09 14.93
CA SER A 222 15.26 23.22 14.35
C SER A 222 16.17 24.40 13.97
N GLN A 223 17.50 24.26 14.08
CA GLN A 223 18.44 25.30 13.67
C GLN A 223 18.33 25.57 12.17
N ARG A 224 18.40 26.85 11.77
CA ARG A 224 18.31 27.28 10.36
C ARG A 224 19.67 27.63 9.76
N ASN A 225 20.72 26.93 10.18
CA ASN A 225 22.10 27.22 9.81
C ASN A 225 22.42 26.84 8.34
N ILE A 226 21.64 25.92 7.76
CA ILE A 226 21.79 25.49 6.38
C ILE A 226 20.99 26.45 5.48
N SER A 227 21.69 27.34 4.77
CA SER A 227 21.07 28.40 3.96
C SER A 227 20.74 27.99 2.51
N THR A 228 21.26 26.84 2.06
CA THR A 228 21.09 26.34 0.69
C THR A 228 19.63 26.06 0.34
N ARG A 229 19.24 26.43 -0.87
CA ARG A 229 17.94 26.07 -1.47
C ARG A 229 18.15 24.94 -2.46
N TYR A 230 17.64 23.77 -2.11
CA TYR A 230 17.65 22.57 -2.94
C TYR A 230 16.45 22.55 -3.89
N THR A 231 16.66 21.99 -5.08
CA THR A 231 15.66 21.88 -6.15
C THR A 231 15.57 20.43 -6.62
N LEU A 232 14.47 20.04 -7.27
CA LEU A 232 14.27 18.69 -7.80
C LEU A 232 14.77 18.52 -9.26
N ILE A 233 15.22 19.62 -9.87
CA ILE A 233 15.56 19.71 -11.30
C ILE A 233 16.87 18.97 -11.60
N LYS A 234 16.87 18.02 -12.56
CA LYS A 234 18.03 17.17 -12.89
C LYS A 234 19.36 17.90 -13.02
N ASN A 235 19.34 19.01 -13.76
CA ASN A 235 20.54 19.71 -14.22
C ASN A 235 21.02 20.78 -13.22
N ASP A 236 20.37 20.92 -12.07
CA ASP A 236 20.77 21.87 -11.04
C ASP A 236 21.84 21.29 -10.11
N ILE A 237 22.84 22.11 -9.77
CA ILE A 237 23.92 21.76 -8.83
C ILE A 237 23.33 21.47 -7.44
N ASN A 238 22.21 22.12 -7.10
CA ASN A 238 21.52 21.99 -5.82
C ASN A 238 20.46 20.87 -5.81
N ASN A 239 20.50 19.93 -6.75
CA ASN A 239 19.63 18.74 -6.76
C ASN A 239 20.16 17.60 -5.88
N GLN A 240 21.40 17.71 -5.39
CA GLN A 240 22.07 16.65 -4.65
C GLN A 240 22.53 17.13 -3.26
N LEU A 241 22.26 16.30 -2.26
CA LEU A 241 22.80 16.42 -0.92
C LEU A 241 24.14 15.68 -0.86
N LYS A 242 25.18 16.39 -0.40
CA LYS A 242 26.53 15.85 -0.26
C LYS A 242 26.89 15.72 1.22
N PHE A 243 27.05 14.48 1.66
CA PHE A 243 27.48 14.14 3.01
C PHE A 243 28.94 13.72 2.99
N ILE A 244 29.70 14.21 3.97
CA ILE A 244 31.11 13.88 4.19
C ILE A 244 31.23 13.26 5.58
N ILE A 245 32.10 12.27 5.72
CA ILE A 245 32.39 11.64 7.00
C ILE A 245 33.89 11.76 7.29
N ALA A 246 34.21 12.15 8.52
CA ALA A 246 35.57 12.06 9.06
C ALA A 246 35.74 10.71 9.79
N ARG A 247 36.70 9.91 9.33
CA ARG A 247 37.00 8.55 9.84
C ARG A 247 38.15 8.60 10.82
N HIS A 248 37.94 8.00 11.98
CA HIS A 248 38.94 7.91 13.03
C HIS A 248 39.25 6.44 13.37
N SER A 249 40.52 6.17 13.63
CA SER A 249 40.98 4.87 14.16
C SER A 249 40.48 4.68 15.60
N LEU A 250 40.59 3.45 16.11
CA LEU A 250 40.30 3.15 17.52
C LEU A 250 41.06 4.07 18.49
N ASN A 251 42.32 4.38 18.17
CA ASN A 251 43.21 5.20 18.99
C ASN A 251 42.97 6.72 18.81
N GLY A 252 42.05 7.13 17.94
CA GLY A 252 41.73 8.54 17.71
C GLY A 252 42.41 9.18 16.49
N ASP A 253 43.25 8.45 15.75
CA ASP A 253 43.91 8.99 14.54
C ASP A 253 42.92 9.29 13.44
N LEU A 254 43.00 10.48 12.84
CA LEU A 254 42.21 10.82 11.66
C LEU A 254 42.76 10.06 10.43
N GLN A 255 42.00 9.12 9.90
CA GLN A 255 42.40 8.34 8.73
C GLN A 255 42.09 9.08 7.42
N ALA A 256 40.86 9.57 7.27
CA ALA A 256 40.40 10.24 6.06
C ALA A 256 39.15 11.09 6.30
N ILE A 257 39.02 12.18 5.54
CA ILE A 257 37.78 12.92 5.36
C ILE A 257 37.34 12.69 3.93
N SER A 258 36.24 11.97 3.75
CA SER A 258 35.78 11.54 2.42
C SER A 258 34.26 11.52 2.36
N ASN A 259 33.72 11.38 1.15
CA ASN A 259 32.31 11.08 0.94
C ASN A 259 31.93 9.74 1.61
N LEU A 260 30.65 9.35 1.53
CA LEU A 260 30.15 8.05 2.00
C LEU A 260 30.67 6.84 1.16
N ASP A 261 31.90 6.91 0.66
CA ASP A 261 32.55 5.90 -0.17
C ASP A 261 33.30 4.92 0.75
N SER A 262 32.61 3.92 1.26
CA SER A 262 33.20 2.88 2.13
C SER A 262 32.66 1.51 1.73
N PRO A 263 33.40 0.40 1.93
CA PRO A 263 32.83 -0.94 1.80
C PRO A 263 31.61 -1.18 2.71
N TYR A 264 31.41 -0.34 3.72
CA TYR A 264 30.25 -0.36 4.60
C TYR A 264 29.09 0.52 4.14
N PHE A 265 29.24 1.37 3.13
CA PHE A 265 28.16 2.23 2.66
C PHE A 265 27.88 1.95 1.19
N PRO A 266 26.61 1.88 0.76
CA PRO A 266 26.31 1.66 -0.63
C PRO A 266 26.69 2.89 -1.46
N SER A 267 27.25 2.67 -2.66
CA SER A 267 27.67 3.74 -3.58
C SER A 267 26.60 4.78 -3.91
N CYS A 268 25.31 4.43 -3.82
CA CYS A 268 24.19 5.35 -4.04
C CYS A 268 24.03 6.40 -2.93
N PHE A 269 24.72 6.27 -1.79
CA PHE A 269 24.72 7.26 -0.70
C PHE A 269 25.74 8.39 -0.90
N ASN A 270 26.62 8.29 -1.91
CA ASN A 270 27.62 9.32 -2.19
C ASN A 270 26.98 10.64 -2.67
N THR A 271 25.93 10.52 -3.48
CA THR A 271 25.16 11.66 -4.01
C THR A 271 23.68 11.37 -3.86
N ILE A 272 23.09 11.85 -2.78
CA ILE A 272 21.68 11.63 -2.49
C ILE A 272 20.87 12.67 -3.23
N ARG A 273 19.95 12.22 -4.09
CA ARG A 273 19.04 13.13 -4.80
C ARG A 273 18.02 13.70 -3.82
N PHE A 274 17.81 15.01 -3.88
CA PHE A 274 16.87 15.70 -3.01
C PHE A 274 15.43 15.23 -3.25
N GLY A 275 14.65 15.03 -2.18
CA GLY A 275 13.22 14.70 -2.24
C GLY A 275 12.85 13.29 -2.70
N ILE A 276 13.82 12.37 -2.78
CA ILE A 276 13.57 10.96 -3.10
C ILE A 276 13.92 10.10 -1.89
N ASN A 277 12.94 9.39 -1.36
CA ASN A 277 13.16 8.41 -0.31
C ASN A 277 13.91 7.21 -0.88
N LEU A 278 14.95 6.76 -0.18
CA LEU A 278 15.80 5.65 -0.61
C LEU A 278 15.90 4.62 0.50
N LYS A 279 15.68 3.35 0.15
CA LYS A 279 15.88 2.21 1.05
C LYS A 279 16.76 1.19 0.36
N LYS A 280 17.84 0.78 1.02
CA LYS A 280 18.76 -0.22 0.50
C LYS A 280 19.24 -1.14 1.61
N THR A 281 19.26 -2.43 1.33
CA THR A 281 19.77 -3.45 2.24
C THR A 281 21.04 -4.05 1.64
N ILE A 282 22.08 -4.23 2.46
CA ILE A 282 23.34 -4.88 2.07
C ILE A 282 23.48 -6.15 2.90
N SER A 283 23.71 -7.27 2.22
CA SER A 283 24.08 -8.53 2.89
C SER A 283 25.60 -8.66 2.97
N THR A 284 26.08 -9.09 4.13
CA THR A 284 27.50 -9.41 4.41
C THR A 284 27.56 -10.62 5.34
N THR A 285 28.65 -11.37 5.36
CA THR A 285 28.76 -12.55 6.24
C THR A 285 29.34 -12.19 7.60
N ALA A 286 28.97 -12.93 8.65
CA ALA A 286 29.49 -12.73 10.00
C ALA A 286 31.04 -12.86 10.08
N SER A 287 31.65 -13.80 9.35
CA SER A 287 33.12 -13.94 9.28
C SER A 287 33.80 -12.71 8.69
N SER A 288 33.27 -12.18 7.58
CA SER A 288 33.84 -10.98 6.93
C SER A 288 33.75 -9.73 7.79
N LEU A 289 32.77 -9.66 8.70
CA LEU A 289 32.68 -8.58 9.69
C LEU A 289 33.72 -8.74 10.79
N ALA A 290 33.98 -9.96 11.25
CA ALA A 290 34.92 -10.24 12.33
C ALA A 290 36.39 -9.92 11.98
N GLU A 291 36.77 -10.03 10.71
CA GLU A 291 38.13 -9.72 10.24
C GLU A 291 38.43 -8.20 10.15
N LYS A 292 37.39 -7.37 10.11
CA LYS A 292 37.56 -5.92 9.91
C LYS A 292 37.85 -5.18 11.21
N LYS A 293 38.48 -4.02 11.08
CA LYS A 293 38.85 -3.15 12.21
C LYS A 293 37.69 -2.18 12.55
N PRO A 294 37.56 -1.76 13.82
CA PRO A 294 36.56 -0.78 14.22
C PRO A 294 36.90 0.61 13.64
N GLU A 295 35.90 1.27 13.05
CA GLU A 295 36.00 2.63 12.52
C GLU A 295 34.98 3.55 13.19
N PHE A 296 35.42 4.77 13.55
CA PHE A 296 34.58 5.80 14.17
C PHE A 296 34.31 6.94 13.17
N LEU A 297 33.05 7.30 13.04
CA LEU A 297 32.54 8.16 11.98
C LEU A 297 31.88 9.42 12.55
N THR A 298 32.32 10.57 12.07
CA THR A 298 31.73 11.88 12.36
C THR A 298 31.08 12.45 11.09
N PRO A 299 29.74 12.55 11.01
CA PRO A 299 29.04 12.99 9.81
C PRO A 299 28.95 14.52 9.69
N TYR A 300 29.07 15.01 8.45
CA TYR A 300 28.96 16.41 8.05
C TYR A 300 28.13 16.55 6.77
N ILE A 301 27.46 17.69 6.60
CA ILE A 301 26.83 18.10 5.35
C ILE A 301 27.62 19.24 4.71
N VAL A 302 27.85 19.16 3.40
CA VAL A 302 28.43 20.24 2.60
C VAL A 302 27.31 21.06 1.99
N PHE A 303 27.35 22.37 2.20
CA PHE A 303 26.37 23.29 1.63
C PHE A 303 27.05 24.56 1.13
N ASN A 304 26.46 25.19 0.13
CA ASN A 304 26.94 26.44 -0.46
C ASN A 304 26.23 27.63 0.18
N ASP A 305 26.95 28.46 0.93
CA ASP A 305 26.44 29.74 1.42
C ASP A 305 27.17 30.88 0.73
N LYS A 306 26.43 31.77 0.04
CA LYS A 306 26.99 32.94 -0.67
C LYS A 306 28.23 32.61 -1.53
N GLN A 307 28.16 31.51 -2.30
CA GLN A 307 29.24 30.96 -3.15
C GLN A 307 30.46 30.35 -2.41
N LYS A 308 30.45 30.26 -1.07
CA LYS A 308 31.45 29.52 -0.29
C LYS A 308 30.92 28.15 0.10
N LYS A 309 31.75 27.12 -0.05
CA LYS A 309 31.45 25.76 0.46
C LYS A 309 31.71 25.74 1.96
N LEU A 310 30.66 25.48 2.74
CA LEU A 310 30.71 25.32 4.19
C LEU A 310 30.38 23.87 4.56
N ILE A 311 30.90 23.44 5.69
CA ILE A 311 30.59 22.13 6.29
C ILE A 311 29.88 22.36 7.62
N HIS A 312 28.81 21.59 7.85
CA HIS A 312 28.07 21.60 9.11
C HIS A 312 28.07 20.20 9.72
N GLN A 313 28.42 20.09 11.00
CA GLN A 313 28.44 18.83 11.74
C GLN A 313 27.01 18.37 12.05
N LEU A 314 26.72 17.10 11.82
CA LEU A 314 25.37 16.56 11.96
C LEU A 314 25.18 15.81 13.28
N PRO A 315 23.99 15.90 13.89
CA PRO A 315 23.64 15.13 15.07
C PRO A 315 23.38 13.66 14.73
N VAL A 316 23.80 12.79 15.64
CA VAL A 316 23.58 11.35 15.61
C VAL A 316 22.80 10.96 16.85
N PHE A 317 21.80 10.10 16.67
CA PHE A 317 21.00 9.51 17.72
C PHE A 317 21.13 7.99 17.66
N VAL A 318 21.44 7.37 18.80
CA VAL A 318 21.49 5.91 18.91
C VAL A 318 20.14 5.44 19.42
N GLU A 319 19.44 4.68 18.59
CA GLU A 319 18.15 4.10 18.95
C GLU A 319 18.35 2.98 19.97
N GLN A 320 17.73 3.13 21.14
CA GLN A 320 17.66 2.10 22.16
C GLN A 320 16.19 1.69 22.32
N ASN A 321 15.93 0.38 22.47
CA ASN A 321 14.61 -0.26 22.39
C ASN A 321 13.47 0.35 23.24
N ASN A 322 13.75 1.28 24.17
CA ASN A 322 12.80 1.71 25.20
C ASN A 322 12.30 3.16 25.15
N ASN A 323 12.80 4.08 24.28
CA ASN A 323 12.42 5.51 24.38
C ASN A 323 12.39 6.29 23.04
N VAL A 324 11.57 5.85 22.09
CA VAL A 324 11.41 6.55 20.80
C VAL A 324 10.47 7.78 20.90
N ASN A 325 9.58 7.83 21.90
CA ASN A 325 8.39 8.70 21.82
C ASN A 325 8.56 10.14 22.35
N SER A 326 9.70 10.54 22.91
CA SER A 326 9.89 11.93 23.38
C SER A 326 11.25 12.53 22.98
N ILE A 327 11.24 13.34 21.91
CA ILE A 327 12.42 14.05 21.37
C ILE A 327 13.15 14.87 22.45
N LYS A 328 12.43 15.41 23.43
CA LYS A 328 13.01 16.21 24.54
C LYS A 328 13.97 15.44 25.44
N LYS A 329 13.89 14.10 25.45
CA LYS A 329 14.78 13.22 26.23
C LYS A 329 15.96 12.70 25.41
N TRP A 330 16.05 13.06 24.13
CA TRP A 330 17.11 12.55 23.27
C TRP A 330 18.44 13.21 23.62
N GLN A 331 19.46 12.38 23.82
CA GLN A 331 20.83 12.83 23.87
C GLN A 331 21.46 12.65 22.49
N LEU A 332 21.81 13.76 21.83
CA LEU A 332 22.47 13.73 20.53
C LEU A 332 23.99 13.66 20.72
N ILE A 333 24.62 12.76 19.96
CA ILE A 333 26.06 12.60 19.86
C ILE A 333 26.56 13.04 18.49
N LYS A 334 27.85 13.29 18.38
CA LYS A 334 28.48 13.72 17.11
C LYS A 334 29.17 12.60 16.35
N LYS A 335 29.30 11.43 16.96
CA LYS A 335 30.05 10.30 16.41
C LYS A 335 29.30 9.00 16.61
N PHE A 336 29.54 8.04 15.72
CA PHE A 336 29.08 6.66 15.84
C PHE A 336 30.17 5.72 15.30
N PHE A 337 30.02 4.41 15.48
CA PHE A 337 30.93 3.41 14.93
C PHE A 337 30.20 2.46 13.98
N THR A 338 30.95 1.81 13.10
CA THR A 338 30.40 0.78 12.19
C THR A 338 30.43 -0.61 12.81
N LEU A 339 31.49 -0.90 13.57
CA LEU A 339 31.81 -2.22 14.08
C LEU A 339 32.56 -2.13 15.40
N ASP A 340 32.26 -3.04 16.33
CA ASP A 340 32.99 -3.27 17.56
C ASP A 340 33.38 -4.76 17.66
N THR A 341 34.66 -5.02 17.40
CA THR A 341 35.32 -6.33 17.55
C THR A 341 36.18 -6.42 18.81
N VAL A 342 36.22 -5.35 19.62
CA VAL A 342 37.24 -5.18 20.64
C VAL A 342 36.66 -5.32 22.03
N THR A 343 35.49 -4.73 22.29
CA THR A 343 34.93 -4.73 23.65
C THR A 343 34.33 -6.08 24.04
N GLY A 344 34.02 -6.96 23.08
CA GLY A 344 33.43 -8.29 23.27
C GLY A 344 34.36 -9.39 23.79
N TYR A 345 35.65 -9.09 24.00
CA TYR A 345 36.59 -9.98 24.69
C TYR A 345 36.47 -9.80 26.20
N SER A 346 36.20 -10.89 26.93
CA SER A 346 36.11 -10.85 28.38
C SER A 346 37.47 -10.88 29.07
N THR A 347 37.54 -10.29 30.26
CA THR A 347 38.68 -10.44 31.17
C THR A 347 38.54 -11.70 32.01
N ILE A 348 39.57 -12.54 32.01
CA ILE A 348 39.68 -13.62 32.99
C ILE A 348 40.61 -13.14 34.10
N ILE A 349 40.11 -13.16 35.35
CA ILE A 349 40.84 -12.70 36.53
C ILE A 349 41.39 -13.91 37.28
N GLU A 350 42.71 -13.96 37.45
CA GLU A 350 43.36 -14.91 38.34
C GLU A 350 43.33 -14.38 39.77
N SER A 351 42.62 -15.09 40.65
CA SER A 351 42.38 -14.68 42.04
C SER A 351 43.64 -14.56 42.89
N VAL A 352 44.74 -15.21 42.49
CA VAL A 352 45.95 -15.33 43.32
C VAL A 352 46.90 -14.14 43.15
N ASN A 353 46.97 -13.53 41.95
CA ASN A 353 47.97 -12.49 41.64
C ASN A 353 47.39 -11.17 41.14
N SER A 354 46.06 -11.01 41.08
CA SER A 354 45.39 -9.85 40.45
C SER A 354 45.83 -9.58 39.00
N SER A 355 46.43 -10.58 38.35
CA SER A 355 46.70 -10.64 36.91
C SER A 355 45.38 -10.82 36.16
N TYR A 356 45.29 -10.21 34.99
CA TYR A 356 44.15 -10.33 34.08
C TYR A 356 44.68 -10.58 32.67
N TYR A 357 44.09 -11.55 31.98
CA TYR A 357 44.44 -11.89 30.60
C TYR A 357 43.20 -11.87 29.70
N LYS A 358 43.45 -11.73 28.39
CA LYS A 358 42.43 -11.68 27.35
C LYS A 358 41.85 -13.08 27.13
N SER A 359 40.52 -13.20 27.04
CA SER A 359 39.88 -14.45 26.61
C SER A 359 40.31 -14.83 25.19
N SER A 360 40.50 -16.13 24.93
CA SER A 360 40.80 -16.64 23.59
C SER A 360 39.60 -16.57 22.65
N GLU A 361 38.40 -16.76 23.17
CA GLU A 361 37.15 -16.64 22.42
C GLU A 361 36.54 -15.25 22.58
N LEU A 362 36.04 -14.71 21.46
CA LEU A 362 35.26 -13.49 21.41
C LEU A 362 33.78 -13.84 21.66
N ILE A 363 33.15 -13.15 22.62
CA ILE A 363 31.79 -13.48 23.09
C ILE A 363 30.74 -12.85 22.17
N VAL A 364 30.90 -11.57 21.87
CA VAL A 364 29.94 -10.79 21.07
C VAL A 364 30.67 -9.83 20.14
N ILE A 365 30.22 -9.71 18.89
CA ILE A 365 30.53 -8.58 18.01
C ILE A 365 29.30 -7.69 17.92
N ARG A 366 29.49 -6.38 18.07
CA ARG A 366 28.43 -5.41 17.79
C ARG A 366 28.68 -4.73 16.46
N TYR A 367 27.66 -4.60 15.64
CA TYR A 367 27.76 -4.01 14.30
C TYR A 367 26.61 -3.03 14.04
N LEU A 368 26.81 -2.12 13.10
CA LEU A 368 25.77 -1.22 12.61
C LEU A 368 24.69 -2.03 11.89
N LYS A 369 23.50 -2.15 12.48
CA LYS A 369 22.37 -2.92 11.93
C LYS A 369 21.50 -2.06 11.02
N SER A 370 21.23 -0.82 11.42
CA SER A 370 20.53 0.12 10.55
C SER A 370 21.05 1.54 10.69
N LEU A 371 21.04 2.26 9.57
CA LEU A 371 21.32 3.69 9.50
C LEU A 371 20.18 4.40 8.75
N LYS A 372 19.45 5.25 9.47
CA LYS A 372 18.39 6.09 8.93
C LYS A 372 18.81 7.56 8.95
N ILE A 373 18.85 8.21 7.79
CA ILE A 373 19.09 9.64 7.67
C ILE A 373 17.74 10.33 7.49
N LEU A 374 17.31 11.07 8.51
CA LEU A 374 16.05 11.82 8.48
C LEU A 374 16.33 13.28 8.12
N ILE A 375 15.74 13.74 7.02
CA ILE A 375 15.89 15.09 6.50
C ILE A 375 14.54 15.81 6.61
N LYS A 376 14.44 16.74 7.55
CA LYS A 376 13.24 17.57 7.72
C LYS A 376 13.32 18.82 6.87
N LEU A 377 12.25 19.12 6.14
CA LEU A 377 12.14 20.35 5.36
C LEU A 377 11.71 21.53 6.22
N GLN A 378 12.20 22.72 5.87
CA GLN A 378 11.72 23.97 6.45
C GLN A 378 10.49 24.47 5.69
N ASP A 379 9.70 25.35 6.32
CA ASP A 379 8.57 26.02 5.67
C ASP A 379 9.03 26.93 4.50
N GLU A 380 10.27 27.43 4.58
CA GLU A 380 10.91 28.15 3.49
C GLU A 380 11.28 27.21 2.33
N ARG A 381 10.82 27.57 1.12
CA ARG A 381 10.95 26.75 -0.10
C ARG A 381 12.37 26.23 -0.32
N GLY A 382 12.51 24.90 -0.35
CA GLY A 382 13.74 24.19 -0.70
C GLY A 382 14.82 24.18 0.37
N LYS A 383 14.57 24.67 1.59
CA LYS A 383 15.53 24.62 2.71
C LYS A 383 15.28 23.41 3.60
N ILE A 384 16.34 22.95 4.25
CA ILE A 384 16.31 21.80 5.16
C ILE A 384 16.80 22.19 6.55
N TYR A 385 16.26 21.54 7.57
CA TYR A 385 16.87 21.52 8.90
C TYR A 385 18.10 20.58 8.91
N PRO A 386 18.99 20.67 9.91
CA PRO A 386 20.11 19.75 10.07
C PRO A 386 19.62 18.28 10.05
N PRO A 387 20.06 17.48 9.05
CA PRO A 387 19.70 16.07 9.01
C PRO A 387 20.21 15.32 10.24
N ILE A 388 19.40 14.39 10.74
CA ILE A 388 19.77 13.54 11.88
C ILE A 388 20.08 12.12 11.40
N PHE A 389 21.16 11.55 11.91
CA PHE A 389 21.55 10.16 11.70
C PHE A 389 21.01 9.33 12.84
N ILE A 390 20.07 8.44 12.57
CA ILE A 390 19.50 7.50 13.54
C ILE A 390 20.19 6.16 13.30
N VAL A 391 20.88 5.68 14.32
CA VAL A 391 21.74 4.49 14.26
C VAL A 391 21.19 3.42 15.20
N ASN A 392 21.05 2.20 14.70
CA ASN A 392 20.73 1.03 15.50
C ASN A 392 21.84 -0.02 15.38
N TYR A 393 22.19 -0.65 16.49
CA TYR A 393 23.25 -1.66 16.56
C TYR A 393 22.66 -3.06 16.75
N GLY A 394 23.24 -4.03 16.04
CA GLY A 394 22.95 -5.45 16.21
C GLY A 394 24.12 -6.17 16.87
N GLU A 395 23.85 -7.34 17.43
CA GLU A 395 24.84 -8.16 18.14
C GLU A 395 24.92 -9.55 17.50
N LEU A 396 26.15 -10.06 17.32
CA LEU A 396 26.45 -11.40 16.80
C LEU A 396 27.15 -12.21 17.87
N LYS A 397 26.69 -13.44 18.09
CA LYS A 397 27.26 -14.36 19.06
C LYS A 397 28.41 -15.16 18.46
N THR A 398 29.24 -15.76 19.31
CA THR A 398 30.29 -16.69 18.87
C THR A 398 29.75 -17.85 18.01
N SER A 399 28.55 -18.35 18.31
CA SER A 399 27.86 -19.37 17.49
C SER A 399 27.58 -18.88 16.07
N ASP A 400 27.18 -17.63 15.94
CA ASP A 400 26.72 -17.03 14.69
C ASP A 400 27.90 -16.77 13.76
N ILE A 401 29.07 -16.44 14.35
CA ILE A 401 30.34 -16.31 13.64
C ILE A 401 30.84 -17.68 13.19
N LYS A 402 30.82 -18.70 14.06
CA LYS A 402 31.23 -20.08 13.72
C LYS A 402 30.36 -20.67 12.61
N ASN A 403 29.06 -20.36 12.60
CA ASN A 403 28.11 -20.79 11.58
C ASN A 403 28.09 -19.89 10.32
N ASN A 404 28.87 -18.80 10.32
CA ASN A 404 29.00 -17.82 9.25
C ASN A 404 27.65 -17.32 8.67
N ILE A 405 26.77 -16.86 9.55
CA ILE A 405 25.42 -16.42 9.18
C ILE A 405 25.47 -15.16 8.29
N ASP A 406 24.53 -15.05 7.35
CA ASP A 406 24.30 -13.85 6.54
C ASP A 406 23.66 -12.73 7.38
N VAL A 407 24.29 -11.57 7.37
CA VAL A 407 23.91 -10.38 8.12
C VAL A 407 23.44 -9.29 7.16
N SER A 408 22.23 -8.79 7.35
CA SER A 408 21.68 -7.68 6.57
C SER A 408 21.81 -6.36 7.32
N ILE A 409 22.38 -5.35 6.66
CA ILE A 409 22.47 -3.98 7.16
C ILE A 409 21.53 -3.09 6.34
N ASP A 410 20.66 -2.36 7.05
CA ASP A 410 19.59 -1.55 6.46
C ASP A 410 19.97 -0.07 6.41
N TYR A 411 19.90 0.52 5.22
CA TYR A 411 20.13 1.95 5.00
C TYR A 411 18.85 2.61 4.49
N GLU A 412 18.45 3.70 5.15
CA GLU A 412 17.23 4.44 4.83
C GLU A 412 17.49 5.95 4.79
N ILE A 413 16.99 6.63 3.76
CA ILE A 413 16.94 8.08 3.67
C ILE A 413 15.47 8.47 3.56
N VAL A 414 15.01 9.25 4.53
CA VAL A 414 13.62 9.68 4.62
C VAL A 414 13.57 11.20 4.66
N PHE A 415 12.84 11.76 3.70
CA PHE A 415 12.42 13.15 3.75
C PHE A 415 11.11 13.25 4.52
N SER A 416 11.01 14.21 5.44
CA SER A 416 9.75 14.48 6.14
C SER A 416 9.37 15.95 6.03
N LEU A 417 8.08 16.21 5.84
CA LEU A 417 7.51 17.54 5.94
C LEU A 417 7.14 17.82 7.40
N THR A 418 7.11 19.09 7.78
CA THR A 418 6.74 19.54 9.13
C THR A 418 5.24 19.50 9.39
N ASP A 419 4.43 19.36 8.34
CA ASP A 419 3.02 19.72 8.37
C ASP A 419 2.14 18.67 7.68
N ASP A 420 1.46 17.84 8.49
CA ASP A 420 0.56 16.76 8.04
C ASP A 420 -0.85 17.28 7.67
N ARG A 421 -1.01 18.58 7.43
CA ARG A 421 -2.28 19.22 7.04
C ARG A 421 -3.01 18.48 5.92
N PHE A 422 -2.29 17.91 4.96
CA PHE A 422 -2.89 17.22 3.82
C PHE A 422 -3.65 15.95 4.23
N ASN A 423 -3.05 15.10 5.07
CA ASN A 423 -3.68 13.88 5.56
C ASN A 423 -4.95 14.22 6.36
N HIS A 424 -4.88 15.23 7.24
CA HIS A 424 -6.04 15.69 8.00
C HIS A 424 -7.20 16.18 7.11
N ILE A 425 -6.92 16.93 6.04
CA ILE A 425 -7.96 17.40 5.11
C ILE A 425 -8.67 16.23 4.42
N ILE A 426 -7.93 15.21 3.98
CA ILE A 426 -8.51 14.03 3.33
C ILE A 426 -9.39 13.24 4.31
N PHE A 427 -8.97 13.07 5.56
CA PHE A 427 -9.78 12.40 6.57
C PHE A 427 -11.07 13.15 6.88
N ILE A 428 -11.02 14.48 7.00
CA ILE A 428 -12.22 15.30 7.22
C ILE A 428 -13.16 15.21 6.01
N ALA A 429 -12.64 15.35 4.80
CA ALA A 429 -13.43 15.28 3.57
C ALA A 429 -14.09 13.90 3.40
N SER A 430 -13.37 12.81 3.70
CA SER A 430 -13.92 11.45 3.62
C SER A 430 -15.03 11.24 4.64
N GLY A 431 -14.88 11.72 5.88
CA GLY A 431 -15.91 11.66 6.92
C GLY A 431 -17.21 12.37 6.50
N ILE A 432 -17.10 13.60 5.95
CA ILE A 432 -18.27 14.36 5.47
C ILE A 432 -18.97 13.63 4.33
N LEU A 433 -18.21 13.13 3.34
CA LEU A 433 -18.79 12.43 2.18
C LEU A 433 -19.42 11.09 2.57
N ILE A 434 -18.86 10.37 3.54
CA ILE A 434 -19.47 9.14 4.08
C ILE A 434 -20.79 9.47 4.79
N GLY A 435 -20.86 10.56 5.55
CA GLY A 435 -22.11 11.03 6.16
C GLY A 435 -23.20 11.29 5.12
N ILE A 436 -22.86 11.98 4.02
CA ILE A 436 -23.77 12.21 2.89
C ILE A 436 -24.17 10.90 2.21
N ALA A 437 -23.25 9.94 2.07
CA ALA A 437 -23.54 8.63 1.48
C ALA A 437 -24.52 7.80 2.31
N ILE A 438 -24.47 7.89 3.65
CA ILE A 438 -25.43 7.22 4.53
C ILE A 438 -26.82 7.84 4.35
N ILE A 439 -26.93 9.17 4.33
CA ILE A 439 -28.21 9.86 4.06
C ILE A 439 -28.77 9.42 2.70
N PHE A 440 -27.93 9.36 1.68
CA PHE A 440 -28.32 8.86 0.36
C PHE A 440 -28.76 7.38 0.38
N GLY A 441 -28.10 6.55 1.19
CA GLY A 441 -28.50 5.15 1.44
C GLY A 441 -29.88 5.03 2.09
N ILE A 442 -30.19 5.89 3.07
CA ILE A 442 -31.52 5.97 3.70
C ILE A 442 -32.57 6.33 2.66
N LEU A 443 -32.31 7.35 1.85
CA LEU A 443 -33.22 7.78 0.79
C LEU A 443 -33.52 6.66 -0.23
N LYS A 444 -32.48 5.90 -0.62
CA LYS A 444 -32.65 4.71 -1.48
C LYS A 444 -33.44 3.59 -0.79
N MET A 445 -33.23 3.36 0.50
CA MET A 445 -34.00 2.38 1.26
C MET A 445 -35.49 2.78 1.36
N LEU A 446 -35.79 4.05 1.60
CA LEU A 446 -37.17 4.55 1.62
C LEU A 446 -37.85 4.38 0.25
N SER A 447 -37.15 4.68 -0.84
CA SER A 447 -37.64 4.41 -2.19
C SER A 447 -37.87 2.91 -2.42
N TYR A 448 -36.93 2.06 -2.03
CA TYR A 448 -37.08 0.60 -2.14
C TYR A 448 -38.29 0.07 -1.37
N HIS A 449 -38.48 0.55 -0.14
CA HIS A 449 -39.64 0.19 0.67
C HIS A 449 -40.95 0.61 -0.02
N ARG A 450 -41.01 1.83 -0.56
CA ARG A 450 -42.16 2.32 -1.34
C ARG A 450 -42.42 1.49 -2.61
N ARG A 451 -41.37 1.05 -3.29
CA ARG A 451 -41.48 0.26 -4.54
C ARG A 451 -41.94 -1.18 -4.32
N ASN A 452 -41.74 -1.76 -3.12
CA ASN A 452 -42.07 -3.15 -2.84
C ASN A 452 -43.15 -3.37 -1.75
N ASP A 453 -43.53 -2.35 -0.97
CA ASP A 453 -44.47 -2.42 0.18
C ASP A 453 -44.22 -3.65 1.08
N THR A 454 -42.95 -3.95 1.34
CA THR A 454 -42.55 -5.16 2.08
C THR A 454 -42.83 -4.95 3.57
N LYS A 455 -43.69 -5.79 4.16
CA LYS A 455 -43.99 -5.76 5.61
C LYS A 455 -42.86 -6.30 6.49
N ASN A 456 -41.86 -6.97 5.91
CA ASN A 456 -40.82 -7.64 6.67
C ASN A 456 -39.65 -6.69 6.97
N ASN A 457 -39.61 -6.16 8.19
CA ASN A 457 -38.62 -5.16 8.63
C ASN A 457 -37.16 -5.62 8.45
N LEU A 458 -36.87 -6.91 8.67
CA LEU A 458 -35.52 -7.47 8.51
C LEU A 458 -35.01 -7.32 7.07
N TYR A 459 -35.88 -7.54 6.08
CA TYR A 459 -35.51 -7.47 4.68
C TYR A 459 -35.15 -6.05 4.25
N ILE A 460 -35.89 -5.06 4.76
CA ILE A 460 -35.63 -3.64 4.51
C ILE A 460 -34.27 -3.23 5.10
N ILE A 461 -33.93 -3.72 6.30
CA ILE A 461 -32.62 -3.45 6.93
C ILE A 461 -31.48 -4.06 6.09
N ILE A 462 -31.64 -5.27 5.55
CA ILE A 462 -30.65 -5.88 4.66
C ILE A 462 -30.44 -5.01 3.41
N TRP A 463 -31.52 -4.52 2.81
CA TRP A 463 -31.43 -3.60 1.66
C TRP A 463 -30.79 -2.27 2.00
N PHE A 464 -31.07 -1.72 3.17
CA PHE A 464 -30.40 -0.53 3.68
C PHE A 464 -28.88 -0.75 3.75
N ILE A 465 -28.44 -1.87 4.33
CA ILE A 465 -27.01 -2.20 4.43
C ILE A 465 -26.39 -2.30 3.02
N ILE A 466 -27.05 -2.94 2.06
CA ILE A 466 -26.55 -3.06 0.69
C ILE A 466 -26.43 -1.69 0.01
N TYR A 467 -27.43 -0.81 0.12
CA TYR A 467 -27.38 0.52 -0.48
C TYR A 467 -26.36 1.43 0.21
N CYS A 468 -26.19 1.32 1.53
CA CYS A 468 -25.13 2.02 2.26
C CYS A 468 -23.76 1.53 1.83
N LEU A 469 -23.54 0.22 1.76
CA LEU A 469 -22.29 -0.38 1.31
C LEU A 469 -21.93 0.10 -0.10
N GLY A 470 -22.89 0.07 -1.02
CA GLY A 470 -22.71 0.60 -2.38
C GLY A 470 -22.38 2.10 -2.42
N SER A 471 -23.06 2.91 -1.61
CA SER A 471 -22.84 4.36 -1.56
C SER A 471 -21.49 4.72 -0.93
N ILE A 472 -21.11 4.03 0.15
CA ILE A 472 -19.79 4.15 0.78
C ILE A 472 -18.70 3.72 -0.20
N GLY A 473 -18.90 2.62 -0.93
CA GLY A 473 -17.95 2.17 -1.97
C GLY A 473 -17.71 3.23 -3.05
N ASN A 474 -18.75 3.92 -3.51
CA ASN A 474 -18.60 5.05 -4.45
C ASN A 474 -17.75 6.17 -3.86
N VAL A 475 -18.03 6.58 -2.62
CA VAL A 475 -17.29 7.66 -1.95
C VAL A 475 -15.82 7.28 -1.76
N LEU A 476 -15.54 6.07 -1.26
CA LEU A 476 -14.18 5.61 -1.04
C LEU A 476 -13.38 5.57 -2.36
N ILE A 477 -13.97 5.08 -3.46
CA ILE A 477 -13.31 5.13 -4.79
C ILE A 477 -13.04 6.58 -5.20
N ILE A 478 -14.03 7.48 -5.09
CA ILE A 478 -13.85 8.88 -5.50
C ILE A 478 -12.75 9.56 -4.68
N VAL A 479 -12.74 9.38 -3.37
CA VAL A 479 -11.75 10.00 -2.47
C VAL A 479 -10.35 9.43 -2.73
N THR A 480 -10.20 8.10 -2.76
CA THR A 480 -8.89 7.47 -2.97
C THR A 480 -8.32 7.78 -4.35
N LEU A 481 -9.15 7.73 -5.40
CA LEU A 481 -8.75 8.06 -6.75
C LEU A 481 -8.38 9.54 -6.89
N SER A 482 -9.17 10.45 -6.32
CA SER A 482 -8.86 11.89 -6.35
C SER A 482 -7.57 12.20 -5.59
N CYS A 483 -7.35 11.55 -4.44
CA CYS A 483 -6.11 11.67 -3.67
C CYS A 483 -4.89 11.17 -4.47
N CYS A 484 -4.98 9.98 -5.07
CA CYS A 484 -3.88 9.42 -5.85
C CYS A 484 -3.56 10.28 -7.09
N ILE A 485 -4.58 10.78 -7.79
CA ILE A 485 -4.41 11.68 -8.94
C ILE A 485 -3.80 13.01 -8.50
N TYR A 486 -4.25 13.58 -7.38
CA TYR A 486 -3.65 14.78 -6.81
C TYR A 486 -2.16 14.56 -6.50
N ILE A 487 -1.82 13.51 -5.75
CA ILE A 487 -0.43 13.20 -5.41
C ILE A 487 0.37 13.00 -6.69
N PHE A 488 -0.15 12.29 -7.69
CA PHE A 488 0.53 12.08 -8.97
C PHE A 488 0.84 13.40 -9.70
N ILE A 489 -0.17 14.25 -9.92
CA ILE A 489 -0.01 15.52 -10.66
C ILE A 489 1.00 16.42 -9.95
N PHE A 490 0.84 16.60 -8.64
CA PHE A 490 1.70 17.50 -7.91
C PHE A 490 3.10 16.92 -7.70
N TYR A 491 3.25 15.64 -7.37
CA TYR A 491 4.57 15.03 -7.17
C TYR A 491 5.40 15.05 -8.46
N LYS A 492 4.78 14.76 -9.61
CA LYS A 492 5.46 14.80 -10.93
C LYS A 492 5.64 16.22 -11.48
N GLY A 493 4.81 17.17 -11.05
CA GLY A 493 4.84 18.57 -11.50
C GLY A 493 5.71 19.50 -10.65
N GLN A 494 6.47 18.98 -9.67
CA GLN A 494 7.22 19.79 -8.71
C GLN A 494 8.65 20.12 -9.16
N SER A 495 9.01 21.41 -9.10
CA SER A 495 10.39 21.89 -9.22
C SER A 495 11.09 22.05 -7.86
N ILE A 496 10.30 22.26 -6.81
CA ILE A 496 10.70 22.33 -5.40
C ILE A 496 9.82 21.33 -4.64
N LEU A 497 10.38 20.68 -3.63
CA LEU A 497 9.69 19.66 -2.85
C LEU A 497 8.59 20.28 -2.00
N HIS A 498 7.34 19.97 -2.34
CA HIS A 498 6.11 20.43 -1.68
C HIS A 498 5.26 19.29 -1.14
N ILE A 499 5.14 18.21 -1.91
CA ILE A 499 4.38 17.01 -1.54
C ILE A 499 5.30 15.82 -1.70
N LEU A 500 5.40 15.04 -0.63
CA LEU A 500 6.09 13.76 -0.64
C LEU A 500 5.12 12.66 -1.10
N LEU A 501 5.71 11.56 -1.55
CA LEU A 501 4.96 10.31 -1.69
C LEU A 501 4.49 9.87 -0.29
N PRO A 502 3.31 9.24 -0.20
CA PRO A 502 2.82 8.73 1.07
C PRO A 502 3.81 7.69 1.62
N ASP A 503 4.01 7.73 2.94
CA ASP A 503 4.80 6.73 3.64
C ASP A 503 4.10 5.36 3.57
N ASN A 504 4.82 4.30 3.95
CA ASN A 504 4.30 2.93 3.87
C ASN A 504 2.96 2.77 4.60
N ASP A 505 2.79 3.42 5.76
CA ASP A 505 1.57 3.34 6.57
C ASP A 505 0.38 4.03 5.87
N ASP A 506 0.59 5.22 5.32
CA ASP A 506 -0.42 5.95 4.55
C ASP A 506 -0.78 5.20 3.26
N GLU A 507 0.20 4.62 2.57
CA GLU A 507 -0.04 3.79 1.38
C GLU A 507 -0.87 2.54 1.73
N TRP A 508 -0.64 1.94 2.91
CA TRP A 508 -1.44 0.83 3.42
C TRP A 508 -2.91 1.22 3.66
N ILE A 509 -3.17 2.42 4.18
CA ILE A 509 -4.53 2.94 4.36
C ILE A 509 -5.23 3.08 3.01
N ILE A 510 -4.56 3.66 2.00
CA ILE A 510 -5.11 3.79 0.64
C ILE A 510 -5.45 2.41 0.06
N LYS A 511 -4.55 1.43 0.18
CA LYS A 511 -4.79 0.05 -0.27
C LYS A 511 -6.03 -0.55 0.37
N ILE A 512 -6.14 -0.50 1.70
CA ILE A 512 -7.29 -1.06 2.43
C ILE A 512 -8.59 -0.37 1.99
N CYS A 513 -8.61 0.96 1.89
CA CYS A 513 -9.78 1.69 1.42
C CYS A 513 -10.22 1.27 0.01
N THR A 514 -9.27 1.07 -0.92
CA THR A 514 -9.59 0.62 -2.28
C THR A 514 -10.15 -0.82 -2.31
N ILE A 515 -9.62 -1.73 -1.48
CA ILE A 515 -10.10 -3.12 -1.37
C ILE A 515 -11.52 -3.14 -0.81
N ILE A 516 -11.78 -2.39 0.27
CA ILE A 516 -13.11 -2.28 0.87
C ILE A 516 -14.08 -1.73 -0.18
N ALA A 517 -13.72 -0.66 -0.88
CA ALA A 517 -14.59 -0.04 -1.86
C ALA A 517 -14.93 -0.97 -3.03
N PHE A 518 -13.95 -1.74 -3.52
CA PHE A 518 -14.17 -2.75 -4.54
C PHE A 518 -15.11 -3.86 -4.05
N GLY A 519 -14.86 -4.42 -2.85
CA GLY A 519 -15.71 -5.46 -2.26
C GLY A 519 -17.15 -4.97 -2.05
N SER A 520 -17.30 -3.75 -1.54
CA SER A 520 -18.60 -3.09 -1.38
C SER A 520 -19.37 -2.96 -2.69
N LYS A 521 -18.68 -2.59 -3.77
CA LYS A 521 -19.31 -2.49 -5.10
C LYS A 521 -19.66 -3.82 -5.71
N LEU A 522 -18.78 -4.81 -5.58
CA LEU A 522 -19.05 -6.15 -6.08
C LEU A 522 -20.34 -6.72 -5.46
N VAL A 523 -20.58 -6.51 -4.17
CA VAL A 523 -21.82 -6.92 -3.51
C VAL A 523 -23.04 -6.21 -4.09
N GLU A 524 -23.00 -4.88 -4.28
CA GLU A 524 -24.09 -4.13 -4.90
C GLU A 524 -24.41 -4.65 -6.32
N VAL A 525 -23.38 -4.89 -7.14
CA VAL A 525 -23.52 -5.43 -8.50
C VAL A 525 -24.16 -6.82 -8.50
N LEU A 526 -23.70 -7.74 -7.64
CA LEU A 526 -24.28 -9.08 -7.55
C LEU A 526 -25.76 -9.05 -7.15
N VAL A 527 -26.12 -8.16 -6.23
CA VAL A 527 -27.50 -7.97 -5.78
C VAL A 527 -28.36 -7.37 -6.90
N LEU A 528 -27.83 -6.42 -7.67
CA LEU A 528 -28.51 -5.90 -8.85
C LEU A 528 -28.78 -7.02 -9.84
N ILE A 529 -27.77 -7.82 -10.21
CA ILE A 529 -27.91 -8.98 -11.11
C ILE A 529 -28.98 -9.96 -10.63
N TRP A 530 -29.04 -10.20 -9.31
CA TRP A 530 -30.08 -11.05 -8.72
C TRP A 530 -31.48 -10.48 -8.93
N ASN A 531 -31.67 -9.18 -8.71
CA ASN A 531 -32.96 -8.51 -8.94
C ASN A 531 -33.38 -8.54 -10.42
N LEU A 532 -32.43 -8.49 -11.36
CA LEU A 532 -32.73 -8.57 -12.79
C LEU A 532 -33.44 -9.87 -13.20
N ARG A 533 -33.31 -10.94 -12.41
CA ARG A 533 -34.01 -12.22 -12.66
C ARG A 533 -35.50 -12.16 -12.31
N LYS A 534 -35.94 -11.18 -11.53
CA LYS A 534 -37.32 -11.08 -10.99
C LYS A 534 -38.22 -10.12 -11.78
N ILE A 535 -37.74 -9.56 -12.89
CA ILE A 535 -38.49 -8.57 -13.68
C ILE A 535 -39.58 -9.28 -14.49
N ASN A 536 -40.81 -8.80 -14.38
CA ASN A 536 -41.95 -9.29 -15.17
C ASN A 536 -42.23 -8.34 -16.35
N ILE A 537 -42.32 -8.89 -17.56
CA ILE A 537 -42.55 -8.14 -18.80
C ILE A 537 -43.82 -8.68 -19.47
N PHE A 538 -44.74 -7.78 -19.81
CA PHE A 538 -45.98 -8.11 -20.50
C PHE A 538 -46.08 -7.35 -21.81
N PHE A 539 -46.42 -8.07 -22.88
CA PHE A 539 -46.70 -7.51 -24.20
C PHE A 539 -48.20 -7.39 -24.38
N ILE A 540 -48.68 -6.19 -24.64
CA ILE A 540 -50.08 -5.86 -24.87
C ILE A 540 -50.25 -5.65 -26.37
N ASP A 541 -50.78 -6.65 -27.07
CA ASP A 541 -51.07 -6.56 -28.50
C ASP A 541 -52.46 -5.95 -28.73
N TRP A 542 -52.52 -4.77 -29.34
CA TRP A 542 -53.77 -4.05 -29.59
C TRP A 542 -54.51 -4.49 -30.85
N GLU A 543 -53.97 -5.44 -31.61
CA GLU A 543 -54.59 -5.90 -32.84
C GLU A 543 -55.94 -6.58 -32.58
N GLN A 544 -56.92 -6.19 -33.39
CA GLN A 544 -58.24 -6.78 -33.36
C GLN A 544 -58.31 -7.98 -34.31
N PRO A 545 -58.99 -9.06 -33.90
CA PRO A 545 -59.17 -10.21 -34.76
C PRO A 545 -60.05 -9.83 -35.95
N ARG A 546 -59.57 -10.15 -37.16
CA ARG A 546 -60.35 -9.92 -38.38
C ARG A 546 -61.50 -10.91 -38.42
N ASN A 547 -62.72 -10.44 -38.67
CA ASN A 547 -63.88 -11.30 -38.94
C ASN A 547 -63.67 -12.06 -40.27
N LEU A 548 -62.97 -13.18 -40.24
CA LEU A 548 -62.97 -14.15 -41.33
C LEU A 548 -64.26 -14.98 -41.22
N GLN A 549 -65.33 -14.52 -41.86
CA GLN A 549 -66.45 -15.38 -42.19
C GLN A 549 -66.02 -16.37 -43.29
N SER A 550 -65.32 -17.43 -42.88
CA SER A 550 -65.34 -18.76 -43.50
C SER A 550 -64.50 -19.70 -42.64
N ASN A 551 -65.08 -20.80 -42.16
CA ASN A 551 -64.40 -21.87 -41.44
C ASN A 551 -63.14 -22.33 -42.19
N LEU A 552 -61.96 -21.93 -41.72
CA LEU A 552 -60.70 -22.55 -42.12
C LEU A 552 -60.40 -23.66 -41.11
N HIS A 553 -60.84 -24.87 -41.47
CA HIS A 553 -60.24 -26.09 -40.95
C HIS A 553 -58.74 -26.05 -41.28
N ILE A 554 -57.88 -26.19 -40.27
CA ILE A 554 -56.43 -26.28 -40.46
C ILE A 554 -56.14 -27.61 -41.15
N ASP A 555 -56.00 -27.59 -42.48
CA ASP A 555 -55.50 -28.74 -43.24
C ASP A 555 -53.96 -28.77 -43.10
N SER A 556 -53.43 -29.90 -42.64
CA SER A 556 -51.99 -30.12 -42.50
C SER A 556 -51.28 -30.02 -43.86
N PRO A 557 -50.00 -29.58 -43.92
CA PRO A 557 -49.28 -29.35 -45.18
C PRO A 557 -49.09 -30.62 -46.03
N HIS A 558 -49.36 -31.81 -45.48
CA HIS A 558 -49.20 -33.08 -46.20
C HIS A 558 -50.42 -33.49 -47.06
N THR A 559 -51.57 -32.81 -46.95
CA THR A 559 -52.77 -33.17 -47.73
C THR A 559 -53.02 -32.26 -48.95
N SER A 560 -52.44 -31.06 -49.00
CA SER A 560 -52.65 -30.11 -50.11
C SER A 560 -51.94 -30.55 -51.39
N LEU A 561 -50.73 -31.11 -51.29
CA LEU A 561 -49.96 -31.62 -52.43
C LEU A 561 -50.68 -32.79 -53.13
N LYS A 562 -51.32 -33.69 -52.36
CA LYS A 562 -52.07 -34.84 -52.91
C LYS A 562 -53.32 -34.39 -53.66
N LYS A 563 -54.03 -33.36 -53.18
CA LYS A 563 -55.17 -32.75 -53.88
C LYS A 563 -54.75 -31.99 -55.16
N SER A 564 -53.59 -31.34 -55.14
CA SER A 564 -53.04 -30.65 -56.33
C SER A 564 -52.56 -31.62 -57.43
N TYR A 565 -52.03 -32.79 -57.05
CA TYR A 565 -51.61 -33.84 -57.98
C TYR A 565 -52.80 -34.56 -58.65
N ILE A 566 -53.89 -34.78 -57.90
CA ILE A 566 -55.10 -35.43 -58.44
C ILE A 566 -55.83 -34.52 -59.44
N LYS A 567 -55.77 -33.20 -59.26
CA LYS A 567 -56.37 -32.23 -60.19
C LYS A 567 -55.59 -32.02 -61.50
N ARG A 568 -54.33 -32.47 -61.58
CA ARG A 568 -53.48 -32.30 -62.76
C ARG A 568 -53.72 -33.37 -63.85
N PHE A 569 -54.52 -34.41 -63.56
CA PHE A 569 -54.83 -35.49 -64.51
C PHE A 569 -56.31 -35.57 -64.92
N SER A 570 -57.11 -34.55 -64.61
CA SER A 570 -58.50 -34.46 -65.05
C SER A 570 -58.72 -33.19 -65.88
N ASP A 571 -58.13 -33.15 -67.07
CA ASP A 571 -58.59 -32.27 -68.14
C ASP A 571 -59.33 -33.11 -69.17
N ASN A 572 -60.59 -32.75 -69.42
CA ASN A 572 -61.22 -32.80 -70.74
C ASN A 572 -62.61 -32.15 -70.65
N SER A 573 -62.72 -30.86 -70.98
CA SER A 573 -63.47 -30.39 -72.16
C SER A 573 -63.74 -28.88 -72.15
N SER A 574 -63.16 -28.22 -73.16
CA SER A 574 -63.67 -27.07 -73.94
C SER A 574 -63.85 -25.67 -73.31
N SER A 575 -62.93 -24.77 -73.74
CA SER A 575 -63.10 -23.41 -74.31
C SER A 575 -63.86 -22.34 -73.49
N VAL A 576 -63.35 -21.11 -73.28
CA VAL A 576 -63.02 -20.07 -74.28
C VAL A 576 -62.08 -19.02 -73.65
N VAL A 577 -61.16 -18.48 -74.45
CA VAL A 577 -60.24 -17.37 -74.15
C VAL A 577 -60.96 -16.02 -74.16
N GLN A 578 -60.74 -15.15 -73.16
CA GLN A 578 -60.83 -13.68 -73.33
C GLN A 578 -59.97 -12.92 -72.29
N THR A 579 -59.34 -11.85 -72.76
CA THR A 579 -58.32 -10.98 -72.14
C THR A 579 -58.88 -9.95 -71.13
N PRO A 580 -58.03 -9.30 -70.31
CA PRO A 580 -58.47 -8.51 -69.16
C PRO A 580 -58.67 -7.04 -69.51
N SER A 581 -59.91 -6.66 -69.82
CA SER A 581 -60.35 -5.26 -69.79
C SER A 581 -61.87 -5.21 -69.79
N GLU A 582 -62.49 -5.29 -68.60
CA GLU A 582 -63.86 -4.83 -68.26
C GLU A 582 -64.28 -5.40 -66.89
N ILE A 583 -63.73 -4.88 -65.79
CA ILE A 583 -64.33 -5.02 -64.44
C ILE A 583 -64.30 -3.65 -63.73
N ILE A 584 -64.63 -2.61 -64.47
CA ILE A 584 -65.13 -1.36 -63.91
C ILE A 584 -66.55 -1.22 -64.47
N THR A 585 -67.50 -0.97 -63.58
CA THR A 585 -68.95 -0.79 -63.80
C THR A 585 -69.81 -2.05 -63.91
N SER A 586 -70.17 -2.66 -62.78
CA SER A 586 -71.58 -2.98 -62.51
C SER A 586 -71.79 -3.40 -61.06
N ARG A 587 -72.26 -2.47 -60.22
CA ARG A 587 -73.36 -2.67 -59.24
C ARG A 587 -73.59 -1.39 -58.46
N LYS A 588 -74.18 -0.42 -59.15
CA LYS A 588 -75.04 0.58 -58.53
C LYS A 588 -76.46 0.38 -59.06
N ASN A 589 -77.39 0.40 -58.11
CA ASN A 589 -78.82 0.64 -58.21
C ASN A 589 -79.74 -0.57 -58.43
N LYS A 590 -80.44 -0.93 -57.34
CA LYS A 590 -81.90 -0.97 -57.36
C LYS A 590 -82.45 -0.52 -56.00
N SER A 591 -83.25 0.54 -56.04
CA SER A 591 -84.00 1.12 -54.93
C SER A 591 -85.50 1.01 -55.20
N SER A 592 -86.31 0.92 -54.14
CA SER A 592 -87.73 1.36 -54.09
C SER A 592 -88.07 1.56 -52.60
N SER A 593 -88.11 2.81 -52.08
CA SER A 593 -89.26 3.77 -51.98
C SER A 593 -90.37 3.28 -51.03
N LYS A 594 -91.00 4.02 -50.10
CA LYS A 594 -91.09 5.42 -49.57
C LYS A 594 -91.90 5.25 -48.24
N SER A 595 -91.80 6.07 -47.18
CA SER A 595 -92.47 7.37 -47.06
C SER A 595 -92.09 8.13 -45.77
N SER A 596 -91.78 9.42 -45.94
CA SER A 596 -91.98 10.61 -45.08
C SER A 596 -92.42 10.47 -43.62
N GLN A 597 -91.65 11.08 -42.70
CA GLN A 597 -92.01 12.35 -42.05
C GLN A 597 -90.85 12.92 -41.22
N SER A 598 -90.80 14.25 -41.19
CA SER A 598 -89.88 15.15 -40.49
C SER A 598 -89.92 15.01 -38.96
N SER A 599 -88.76 15.07 -38.29
CA SER A 599 -88.53 15.84 -37.05
C SER A 599 -87.16 15.50 -36.44
N THR A 600 -86.48 16.52 -35.95
CA THR A 600 -85.40 16.42 -34.95
C THR A 600 -85.89 15.71 -33.67
N PRO A 601 -85.03 14.95 -32.97
CA PRO A 601 -85.04 14.98 -31.51
C PRO A 601 -83.61 15.01 -30.94
N SER A 602 -83.20 15.97 -30.11
CA SER A 602 -83.55 16.15 -28.69
C SER A 602 -83.31 14.91 -27.83
N HIS A 603 -82.38 15.07 -26.88
CA HIS A 603 -82.20 14.33 -25.63
C HIS A 603 -83.32 13.32 -25.31
N GLN A 604 -83.03 12.02 -25.43
CA GLN A 604 -83.67 10.94 -24.66
C GLN A 604 -83.06 9.57 -25.06
N SER A 605 -81.79 9.35 -24.75
CA SER A 605 -81.25 7.98 -24.64
C SER A 605 -80.00 7.87 -23.76
N PHE A 606 -79.69 8.92 -22.99
CA PHE A 606 -78.54 8.94 -22.06
C PHE A 606 -78.92 8.59 -20.61
N GLU A 607 -80.21 8.63 -20.25
CA GLU A 607 -80.65 8.36 -18.87
C GLU A 607 -80.94 6.88 -18.55
N GLN A 608 -80.94 5.97 -19.52
CA GLN A 608 -81.16 4.52 -19.25
C GLN A 608 -79.88 3.69 -19.12
N ILE A 609 -78.71 4.24 -19.48
CA ILE A 609 -77.41 3.56 -19.32
C ILE A 609 -76.72 4.00 -18.02
N GLU A 610 -77.12 5.14 -17.45
CA GLU A 610 -76.47 5.73 -16.27
C GLU A 610 -76.97 5.16 -14.93
N GLN A 611 -78.05 4.37 -14.91
CA GLN A 611 -78.62 3.78 -13.69
C GLN A 611 -78.28 2.30 -13.45
N GLN A 612 -77.51 1.64 -14.33
CA GLN A 612 -77.04 0.25 -14.13
C GLN A 612 -75.57 0.12 -13.73
N LEU A 613 -74.84 1.22 -13.54
CA LEU A 613 -73.39 1.21 -13.28
C LEU A 613 -72.98 1.92 -11.98
N SER A 614 -73.90 1.96 -11.01
CA SER A 614 -73.61 2.45 -9.67
C SER A 614 -74.18 1.51 -8.60
N GLN A 615 -73.41 0.49 -8.25
CA GLN A 615 -73.14 0.04 -6.86
C GLN A 615 -72.62 -1.40 -6.84
N ASN A 616 -71.38 -1.51 -6.34
CA ASN A 616 -70.78 -2.64 -5.63
C ASN A 616 -70.47 -3.96 -6.37
N PHE A 617 -69.30 -4.48 -5.99
CA PHE A 617 -68.70 -5.78 -6.30
C PHE A 617 -68.18 -5.96 -7.74
N ILE A 618 -66.85 -5.89 -7.84
CA ILE A 618 -66.09 -6.53 -8.92
C ILE A 618 -66.36 -8.03 -8.76
N ASP A 619 -67.31 -8.55 -9.55
CA ASP A 619 -67.63 -9.96 -9.57
C ASP A 619 -66.37 -10.77 -9.87
N SER A 620 -66.11 -11.75 -9.01
CA SER A 620 -65.04 -12.74 -9.07
C SER A 620 -65.16 -13.72 -10.25
N ASN A 621 -65.92 -13.36 -11.29
CA ASN A 621 -66.10 -14.11 -12.51
C ASN A 621 -65.98 -13.17 -13.72
N PHE A 622 -64.75 -12.83 -14.08
CA PHE A 622 -64.43 -12.37 -15.45
C PHE A 622 -64.62 -13.58 -16.38
N THR A 623 -65.88 -13.87 -16.75
CA THR A 623 -66.25 -14.94 -17.67
C THR A 623 -65.89 -14.52 -19.08
N ILE A 624 -64.94 -15.25 -19.68
CA ILE A 624 -64.62 -15.09 -21.09
C ILE A 624 -65.70 -15.82 -21.88
N ASN A 625 -66.40 -15.13 -22.79
CA ASN A 625 -67.34 -15.77 -23.71
C ASN A 625 -66.56 -16.70 -24.66
N HIS A 626 -67.10 -17.87 -25.03
CA HIS A 626 -66.49 -18.77 -26.02
C HIS A 626 -66.16 -18.07 -27.36
N GLN A 627 -66.88 -17.00 -27.71
CA GLN A 627 -66.60 -16.15 -28.87
C GLN A 627 -65.28 -15.37 -28.74
N ASP A 628 -64.97 -14.81 -27.56
CA ASP A 628 -63.70 -14.11 -27.31
C ASP A 628 -62.46 -15.04 -27.44
N PHE A 629 -62.65 -16.34 -27.15
CA PHE A 629 -61.61 -17.36 -27.34
C PHE A 629 -61.33 -17.62 -28.82
N SER A 630 -62.37 -17.82 -29.62
CA SER A 630 -62.25 -18.08 -31.05
C SER A 630 -61.69 -16.88 -31.83
N GLN A 631 -62.05 -15.66 -31.40
CA GLN A 631 -61.62 -14.42 -32.03
C GLN A 631 -60.12 -14.16 -31.79
N ASN A 632 -59.63 -14.24 -30.56
CA ASN A 632 -58.19 -14.01 -30.27
C ASN A 632 -57.23 -15.03 -30.91
N TRP A 633 -57.70 -16.21 -31.34
CA TRP A 633 -56.88 -17.17 -32.09
C TRP A 633 -56.54 -16.70 -33.52
N MET A 634 -57.27 -15.74 -34.07
CA MET A 634 -57.04 -15.24 -35.43
C MET A 634 -55.96 -14.15 -35.52
N VAL A 635 -55.41 -13.68 -34.39
CA VAL A 635 -54.37 -12.65 -34.37
C VAL A 635 -52.98 -13.28 -34.51
N SER A 636 -52.19 -12.75 -35.44
CA SER A 636 -50.83 -13.23 -35.72
C SER A 636 -49.88 -12.95 -34.54
N ILE A 637 -49.17 -13.98 -34.06
CA ILE A 637 -48.18 -13.86 -32.98
C ILE A 637 -46.85 -13.22 -33.42
N TRP A 638 -46.61 -13.15 -34.73
CA TRP A 638 -45.29 -12.77 -35.28
C TRP A 638 -44.86 -11.37 -34.87
N ARG A 639 -45.78 -10.39 -34.81
CA ARG A 639 -45.47 -9.02 -34.36
C ARG A 639 -44.87 -9.01 -32.95
N THR A 640 -45.50 -9.75 -32.03
CA THR A 640 -45.02 -9.91 -30.64
C THR A 640 -43.65 -10.57 -30.60
N TYR A 641 -43.44 -11.61 -31.42
CA TYR A 641 -42.13 -12.25 -31.54
C TYR A 641 -41.03 -11.30 -32.07
N PHE A 642 -41.34 -10.49 -33.08
CA PHE A 642 -40.40 -9.50 -33.64
C PHE A 642 -40.02 -8.43 -32.60
N VAL A 643 -41.01 -7.89 -31.89
CA VAL A 643 -40.77 -6.90 -30.82
C VAL A 643 -39.95 -7.53 -29.69
N ALA A 644 -40.28 -8.75 -29.26
CA ALA A 644 -39.53 -9.46 -28.22
C ALA A 644 -38.09 -9.76 -28.63
N ASN A 645 -37.85 -10.18 -29.88
CA ASN A 645 -36.50 -10.42 -30.39
C ASN A 645 -35.68 -9.12 -30.47
N LYS A 646 -36.31 -8.01 -30.90
CA LYS A 646 -35.65 -6.70 -30.89
C LYS A 646 -35.32 -6.24 -29.47
N TRP A 647 -36.20 -6.47 -28.50
CA TRP A 647 -35.95 -6.20 -27.08
C TRP A 647 -34.74 -6.98 -26.55
N LEU A 648 -34.62 -8.27 -26.87
CA LEU A 648 -33.47 -9.09 -26.47
C LEU A 648 -32.14 -8.55 -27.02
N ARG A 649 -32.13 -8.04 -28.26
CA ARG A 649 -30.94 -7.44 -28.87
C ARG A 649 -30.54 -6.13 -28.17
N ILE A 650 -31.50 -5.30 -27.80
CA ILE A 650 -31.24 -4.03 -27.10
C ILE A 650 -30.74 -4.30 -25.67
N LYS A 651 -31.21 -5.38 -25.03
CA LYS A 651 -30.79 -5.79 -23.69
C LYS A 651 -29.29 -6.08 -23.57
N THR A 652 -28.56 -6.38 -24.64
CA THR A 652 -27.10 -6.64 -24.55
C THR A 652 -26.26 -5.50 -25.11
N GLN A 653 -26.89 -4.41 -25.55
CA GLN A 653 -26.19 -3.31 -26.18
C GLN A 653 -25.50 -2.42 -25.13
N ARG A 654 -24.18 -2.35 -25.20
CA ARG A 654 -23.37 -1.45 -24.40
C ARG A 654 -23.02 -0.19 -25.18
N LYS A 655 -22.92 0.94 -24.48
CA LYS A 655 -22.40 2.20 -25.06
C LYS A 655 -20.91 2.13 -25.36
N ILE A 656 -20.19 1.30 -24.61
CA ILE A 656 -18.72 1.24 -24.60
C ILE A 656 -18.30 -0.18 -24.94
N ASN A 657 -17.21 -0.32 -25.69
CA ASN A 657 -16.62 -1.61 -26.03
C ASN A 657 -15.54 -1.97 -25.02
N ILE A 658 -15.78 -3.01 -24.22
CA ILE A 658 -14.86 -3.46 -23.17
C ILE A 658 -13.52 -3.92 -23.77
N ASN A 659 -13.53 -4.61 -24.91
CA ASN A 659 -12.31 -5.09 -25.53
C ASN A 659 -11.42 -3.92 -25.97
N PHE A 660 -12.03 -2.87 -26.54
CA PHE A 660 -11.30 -1.66 -26.92
C PHE A 660 -10.79 -0.90 -25.68
N GLN A 661 -11.58 -0.85 -24.61
CA GLN A 661 -11.18 -0.23 -23.35
C GLN A 661 -9.91 -0.89 -22.79
N VAL A 662 -9.92 -2.22 -22.64
CA VAL A 662 -8.79 -2.96 -22.06
C VAL A 662 -7.57 -2.91 -22.98
N LEU A 663 -7.74 -3.22 -24.27
CA LEU A 663 -6.63 -3.23 -25.23
C LEU A 663 -6.01 -1.83 -25.39
N GLY A 664 -6.82 -0.78 -25.44
CA GLY A 664 -6.35 0.61 -25.48
C GLY A 664 -5.56 0.98 -24.23
N THR A 665 -6.04 0.60 -23.04
CA THR A 665 -5.32 0.90 -21.79
C THR A 665 -3.96 0.20 -21.73
N LEU A 666 -3.90 -1.07 -22.12
CA LEU A 666 -2.65 -1.84 -22.15
C LEU A 666 -1.67 -1.30 -23.19
N LEU A 667 -2.16 -0.91 -24.37
CA LEU A 667 -1.32 -0.31 -25.43
C LEU A 667 -0.66 0.97 -24.93
N ILE A 668 -1.43 1.89 -24.31
CA ILE A 668 -0.86 3.15 -23.81
C ILE A 668 0.13 2.89 -22.65
N LEU A 669 -0.18 1.97 -21.74
CA LEU A 669 0.68 1.68 -20.59
C LEU A 669 1.98 0.96 -20.97
N GLU A 670 1.91 -0.15 -21.71
CA GLU A 670 3.05 -1.03 -21.98
C GLU A 670 3.75 -0.68 -23.31
N ILE A 671 3.02 -0.38 -24.39
CA ILE A 671 3.64 -0.15 -25.71
C ILE A 671 4.17 1.28 -25.84
N ILE A 672 3.41 2.28 -25.38
CA ILE A 672 3.89 3.68 -25.38
C ILE A 672 4.83 3.94 -24.19
N GLY A 673 4.81 3.09 -23.16
CA GLY A 673 5.75 3.16 -22.03
C GLY A 673 5.31 4.10 -20.88
N PHE A 674 4.03 4.49 -20.81
CA PHE A 674 3.52 5.36 -19.73
C PHE A 674 3.64 4.72 -18.34
N LYS A 675 3.79 3.39 -18.26
CA LYS A 675 4.10 2.66 -17.03
C LYS A 675 5.34 3.19 -16.29
N ASN A 676 6.31 3.76 -17.01
CA ASN A 676 7.53 4.32 -16.42
C ASN A 676 7.24 5.55 -15.54
N PHE A 677 6.07 6.18 -15.68
CA PHE A 677 5.65 7.26 -14.79
C PHE A 677 5.27 6.76 -13.37
N ASN A 678 5.12 5.46 -13.15
CA ASN A 678 4.89 4.87 -11.82
C ASN A 678 6.11 4.93 -10.89
N LEU A 679 7.29 5.28 -11.41
CA LEU A 679 8.53 5.35 -10.65
C LEU A 679 8.48 6.48 -9.60
N ALA A 680 9.08 6.21 -8.44
CA ALA A 680 9.23 7.13 -7.30
C ALA A 680 10.24 8.27 -7.55
N ILE A 681 10.19 8.89 -8.73
CA ILE A 681 11.03 10.01 -9.15
C ILE A 681 10.09 11.14 -9.57
N PRO A 682 10.37 12.41 -9.26
CA PRO A 682 9.52 13.53 -9.71
C PRO A 682 9.50 13.72 -11.23
N GLU A 683 10.49 13.19 -11.97
CA GLU A 683 10.58 13.37 -13.43
C GLU A 683 9.64 12.44 -14.20
N LEU A 684 9.03 12.96 -15.26
CA LEU A 684 8.37 12.15 -16.29
C LEU A 684 9.43 11.68 -17.29
N THR A 685 9.76 10.39 -17.24
CA THR A 685 10.71 9.76 -18.17
C THR A 685 10.04 8.57 -18.85
N LEU A 686 10.14 8.53 -20.19
CA LEU A 686 9.65 7.42 -21.01
C LEU A 686 10.74 6.34 -21.19
N ASP A 687 12.02 6.74 -21.23
CA ASP A 687 13.17 5.82 -21.28
C ASP A 687 13.83 5.73 -19.91
N TYR A 688 13.49 4.70 -19.14
CA TYR A 688 14.24 4.34 -17.94
C TYR A 688 14.48 2.84 -17.88
N GLN A 689 15.74 2.43 -17.87
CA GLN A 689 16.13 1.05 -17.60
C GLN A 689 16.03 0.78 -16.09
N GLU A 690 15.28 -0.28 -15.77
CA GLU A 690 14.84 -0.70 -14.44
C GLU A 690 16.02 -1.03 -13.53
N ASN A 691 16.61 -0.02 -12.88
CA ASN A 691 17.64 -0.21 -11.86
C ASN A 691 17.12 0.24 -10.49
N ASN A 692 16.65 -0.73 -9.69
CA ASN A 692 16.51 -0.68 -8.23
C ASN A 692 15.61 0.40 -7.61
N LEU A 693 14.72 1.05 -8.36
CA LEU A 693 13.75 1.99 -7.80
C LEU A 693 12.38 1.33 -7.55
N ASN A 694 11.87 1.51 -6.33
CA ASN A 694 10.62 0.91 -5.88
C ASN A 694 9.43 1.48 -6.66
N LYS A 695 8.53 0.60 -7.09
CA LYS A 695 7.23 0.95 -7.67
C LYS A 695 6.29 1.33 -6.53
N ASN A 696 5.65 2.50 -6.62
CA ASN A 696 4.68 2.95 -5.61
C ASN A 696 3.25 2.64 -6.04
N PHE A 697 2.44 2.11 -5.12
CA PHE A 697 1.05 1.78 -5.41
C PHE A 697 0.24 3.01 -5.78
N THR A 698 0.42 4.13 -5.05
CA THR A 698 -0.32 5.38 -5.25
C THR A 698 -0.14 5.95 -6.66
N LEU A 699 1.10 6.00 -7.16
CA LEU A 699 1.40 6.46 -8.51
C LEU A 699 0.84 5.50 -9.56
N ASN A 700 0.99 4.19 -9.33
CA ASN A 700 0.47 3.16 -10.22
C ASN A 700 -1.06 3.23 -10.36
N TYR A 701 -1.75 3.33 -9.23
CA TYR A 701 -3.20 3.48 -9.18
C TYR A 701 -3.65 4.75 -9.92
N ALA A 702 -2.98 5.88 -9.69
CA ALA A 702 -3.29 7.14 -10.36
C ALA A 702 -3.17 7.05 -11.88
N ILE A 703 -2.05 6.54 -12.40
CA ILE A 703 -1.80 6.49 -13.85
C ILE A 703 -2.74 5.52 -14.54
N ILE A 704 -2.93 4.32 -13.99
CA ILE A 704 -3.87 3.34 -14.54
C ILE A 704 -5.28 3.95 -14.58
N SER A 705 -5.72 4.56 -13.49
CA SER A 705 -7.04 5.18 -13.40
C SER A 705 -7.20 6.35 -14.37
N MET A 706 -6.20 7.23 -14.50
CA MET A 706 -6.26 8.37 -15.43
C MET A 706 -6.37 7.91 -16.88
N ILE A 707 -5.54 6.95 -17.30
CA ILE A 707 -5.57 6.43 -18.68
C ILE A 707 -6.89 5.68 -18.94
N TYR A 708 -7.37 4.89 -17.97
CA TYR A 708 -8.65 4.19 -18.08
C TYR A 708 -9.81 5.18 -18.22
N ILE A 709 -9.88 6.22 -17.39
CA ILE A 709 -10.91 7.26 -17.46
C ILE A 709 -10.81 8.05 -18.76
N LEU A 710 -9.60 8.36 -19.24
CA LEU A 710 -9.38 9.07 -20.50
C LEU A 710 -9.98 8.29 -21.69
N ILE A 711 -9.66 6.99 -21.81
CA ILE A 711 -10.20 6.15 -22.88
C ILE A 711 -11.71 5.99 -22.74
N TYR A 712 -12.22 5.86 -21.50
CA TYR A 712 -13.65 5.79 -21.23
C TYR A 712 -14.38 7.05 -21.73
N ILE A 713 -13.86 8.24 -21.41
CA ILE A 713 -14.44 9.54 -21.83
C ILE A 713 -14.43 9.64 -23.35
N LEU A 714 -13.33 9.28 -24.00
CA LEU A 714 -13.23 9.28 -25.47
C LEU A 714 -14.28 8.33 -26.09
N GLN A 715 -14.41 7.11 -25.60
CA GLN A 715 -15.44 6.17 -26.07
C GLN A 715 -16.85 6.68 -25.81
N TRP A 716 -17.10 7.27 -24.64
CA TRP A 716 -18.41 7.82 -24.29
C TRP A 716 -18.79 8.99 -25.20
N ILE A 717 -17.87 9.92 -25.46
CA ILE A 717 -18.07 11.03 -26.40
C ILE A 717 -18.43 10.48 -27.79
N VAL A 718 -17.66 9.53 -28.31
CA VAL A 718 -17.94 8.88 -29.61
C VAL A 718 -19.32 8.22 -29.62
N SER A 719 -19.70 7.53 -28.55
CA SER A 719 -21.03 6.91 -28.43
C SER A 719 -22.16 7.94 -28.43
N VAL A 720 -21.99 9.08 -27.75
CA VAL A 720 -22.98 10.17 -27.72
C VAL A 720 -23.12 10.80 -29.11
N PHE A 721 -22.01 11.05 -29.81
CA PHE A 721 -22.04 11.54 -31.19
C PHE A 721 -22.77 10.57 -32.12
N ARG A 722 -22.50 9.26 -32.00
CA ARG A 722 -23.18 8.23 -32.79
C ARG A 722 -24.69 8.19 -32.55
N GLU A 723 -25.14 8.25 -31.29
CA GLU A 723 -26.56 8.25 -30.94
C GLU A 723 -27.30 9.48 -31.47
N LYS A 724 -26.64 10.65 -31.49
CA LYS A 724 -27.26 11.91 -31.94
C LYS A 724 -27.34 12.03 -33.47
N TYR A 725 -26.31 11.60 -34.20
CA TYR A 725 -26.21 11.87 -35.64
C TYR A 725 -26.41 10.65 -36.55
N VAL A 726 -26.23 9.42 -36.06
CA VAL A 726 -26.28 8.22 -36.92
C VAL A 726 -27.54 7.42 -36.67
N LYS A 727 -27.75 6.95 -35.43
CA LYS A 727 -28.88 6.06 -35.13
C LYS A 727 -29.22 6.04 -33.64
N ASN A 728 -30.49 6.29 -33.33
CA ASN A 728 -31.03 6.11 -31.99
C ASN A 728 -31.81 4.78 -31.91
N GLU A 729 -31.15 3.72 -31.44
CA GLU A 729 -31.74 2.36 -31.35
C GLU A 729 -32.92 2.29 -30.36
N LEU A 730 -32.95 3.14 -29.33
CA LEU A 730 -34.05 3.15 -28.35
C LEU A 730 -35.29 3.82 -28.92
N GLN A 731 -35.12 4.97 -29.59
CA GLN A 731 -36.24 5.61 -30.28
C GLN A 731 -36.78 4.69 -31.38
N GLY A 732 -35.89 4.09 -32.19
CA GLY A 732 -36.31 3.13 -33.22
C GLY A 732 -37.03 1.89 -32.66
N PHE A 733 -36.78 1.51 -31.41
CA PHE A 733 -37.55 0.45 -30.74
C PHE A 733 -38.94 0.89 -30.32
N VAL A 734 -39.06 2.10 -29.76
CA VAL A 734 -40.37 2.67 -29.40
C VAL A 734 -41.21 2.86 -30.67
N ASP A 735 -40.59 3.34 -31.75
CA ASP A 735 -41.24 3.48 -33.06
C ASP A 735 -41.70 2.11 -33.59
N LEU A 736 -40.86 1.07 -33.49
CA LEU A 736 -41.23 -0.31 -33.86
C LEU A 736 -42.42 -0.80 -33.04
N CYS A 737 -42.49 -0.51 -31.75
CA CYS A 737 -43.63 -0.90 -30.90
C CYS A 737 -44.93 -0.25 -31.40
N SER A 738 -44.88 1.05 -31.77
CA SER A 738 -46.04 1.76 -32.31
C SER A 738 -46.50 1.28 -33.69
N VAL A 739 -45.56 0.98 -34.59
CA VAL A 739 -45.87 0.43 -35.92
C VAL A 739 -46.40 -1.01 -35.81
N ALA A 740 -45.87 -1.79 -34.86
CA ALA A 740 -46.32 -3.16 -34.61
C ALA A 740 -47.63 -3.24 -33.80
N ASN A 741 -48.18 -2.10 -33.35
CA ASN A 741 -49.39 -2.01 -32.53
C ASN A 741 -49.29 -2.79 -31.20
N ILE A 742 -48.12 -2.76 -30.55
CA ILE A 742 -47.83 -3.49 -29.30
C ILE A 742 -47.31 -2.53 -28.23
N SER A 743 -48.00 -2.44 -27.10
CA SER A 743 -47.48 -1.78 -25.90
C SER A 743 -46.72 -2.77 -25.01
N ILE A 744 -45.74 -2.27 -24.24
CA ILE A 744 -44.94 -3.09 -23.32
C ILE A 744 -45.13 -2.56 -21.90
N PHE A 745 -45.53 -3.43 -20.98
CA PHE A 745 -45.70 -3.13 -19.57
C PHE A 745 -44.70 -3.94 -18.74
N ILE A 746 -43.79 -3.25 -18.06
CA ILE A 746 -42.66 -3.85 -17.34
C ILE A 746 -42.80 -3.54 -15.86
N LEU A 747 -42.88 -4.55 -15.00
CA LEU A 747 -42.80 -4.38 -13.56
C LEU A 747 -41.40 -4.80 -13.09
N SER A 748 -40.60 -3.82 -12.70
CA SER A 748 -39.25 -4.02 -12.13
C SER A 748 -39.33 -4.40 -10.65
N ASN A 749 -40.32 -3.84 -9.96
CA ASN A 749 -40.60 -3.96 -8.54
C ASN A 749 -42.11 -4.15 -8.36
N ASP A 750 -42.57 -4.42 -7.13
CA ASP A 750 -43.97 -4.79 -6.95
C ASP A 750 -44.95 -3.68 -7.33
N TYR A 751 -44.61 -2.42 -7.03
CA TYR A 751 -45.41 -1.23 -7.30
C TYR A 751 -44.75 -0.27 -8.30
N TYR A 752 -43.59 -0.63 -8.85
CA TYR A 752 -42.83 0.27 -9.71
C TYR A 752 -42.34 -0.41 -10.99
N GLY A 753 -42.46 0.31 -12.11
CA GLY A 753 -42.22 -0.24 -13.44
C GLY A 753 -42.10 0.81 -14.53
N TYR A 754 -42.17 0.33 -15.77
CA TYR A 754 -42.03 1.12 -16.99
C TYR A 754 -43.12 0.72 -17.99
N TYR A 755 -43.63 1.69 -18.72
CA TYR A 755 -44.59 1.48 -19.81
C TYR A 755 -44.08 2.12 -21.10
N ILE A 756 -44.14 1.35 -22.17
CA ILE A 756 -43.93 1.83 -23.53
C ILE A 756 -45.28 1.73 -24.22
N HIS A 757 -45.82 2.89 -24.59
CA HIS A 757 -47.03 3.00 -25.37
C HIS A 757 -46.71 2.76 -26.84
N GLY A 758 -47.25 1.67 -27.39
CA GLY A 758 -47.08 1.28 -28.78
C GLY A 758 -48.41 1.00 -29.47
N ARG A 759 -49.50 1.67 -29.07
CA ARG A 759 -50.76 1.60 -29.82
C ARG A 759 -50.58 2.37 -31.13
N SER A 760 -50.87 1.71 -32.25
CA SER A 760 -50.81 2.32 -33.58
C SER A 760 -51.89 3.40 -33.69
N VAL A 761 -51.57 4.53 -34.31
CA VAL A 761 -52.52 5.63 -34.56
C VAL A 761 -53.61 5.24 -35.57
N HIS A 762 -53.34 4.22 -36.39
CA HIS A 762 -54.28 3.68 -37.37
C HIS A 762 -55.14 2.54 -36.79
N GLY A 763 -54.81 2.05 -35.59
CA GLY A 763 -55.57 1.02 -34.87
C GLY A 763 -55.33 -0.43 -35.32
N TYR A 764 -54.56 -0.64 -36.39
CA TYR A 764 -54.14 -1.93 -36.91
C TYR A 764 -52.67 -1.89 -37.36
N ALA A 765 -52.02 -3.06 -37.44
CA ALA A 765 -50.65 -3.19 -37.91
C ALA A 765 -50.48 -4.25 -39.02
N ASP A 766 -51.26 -5.34 -39.01
CA ASP A 766 -51.16 -6.35 -40.05
C ASP A 766 -51.76 -5.77 -41.34
N THR A 767 -50.94 -5.38 -42.33
CA THR A 767 -51.37 -4.74 -43.58
C THR A 767 -50.43 -5.06 -44.74
N ASP A 768 -50.89 -4.78 -45.97
CA ASP A 768 -50.05 -4.82 -47.16
C ASP A 768 -49.10 -3.60 -47.19
N LEU A 769 -47.95 -3.76 -47.85
CA LEU A 769 -46.91 -2.73 -47.95
C LEU A 769 -47.42 -1.37 -48.46
N LEU A 770 -48.36 -1.38 -49.42
CA LEU A 770 -48.91 -0.15 -49.98
C LEU A 770 -49.71 0.65 -48.95
N SER A 771 -50.52 -0.03 -48.13
CA SER A 771 -51.29 0.59 -47.05
C SER A 771 -50.35 1.17 -45.99
N LEU A 772 -49.34 0.41 -45.58
CA LEU A 772 -48.32 0.87 -44.62
C LEU A 772 -47.60 2.14 -45.10
N ILE A 773 -47.21 2.22 -46.38
CA ILE A 773 -46.56 3.42 -46.94
C ILE A 773 -47.50 4.62 -46.91
N ASN A 774 -48.79 4.43 -47.24
CA ASN A 774 -49.77 5.50 -47.20
C ASN A 774 -50.01 5.99 -45.77
N ASP A 775 -50.07 5.08 -44.81
CA ASP A 775 -50.23 5.38 -43.38
C ASP A 775 -49.04 6.16 -42.84
N LEU A 776 -47.81 5.79 -43.20
CA LEU A 776 -46.60 6.54 -42.85
C LEU A 776 -46.58 7.95 -43.48
N LYS A 777 -47.03 8.10 -44.73
CA LYS A 777 -47.16 9.43 -45.38
C LYS A 777 -48.21 10.31 -44.68
N ARG A 778 -49.29 9.72 -44.18
CA ARG A 778 -50.32 10.46 -43.42
C ARG A 778 -49.79 10.93 -42.08
N GLU A 779 -48.93 10.13 -41.43
CA GLU A 779 -48.21 10.54 -40.23
C GLU A 779 -47.20 11.67 -40.49
N GLU A 780 -46.42 11.57 -41.57
CA GLU A 780 -45.47 12.62 -42.00
C GLU A 780 -46.17 13.95 -42.25
N ASN A 781 -47.34 13.91 -42.90
CA ASN A 781 -48.16 15.09 -43.19
C ASN A 781 -48.99 15.57 -41.99
N ASN A 782 -48.83 14.99 -40.78
CA ASN A 782 -49.60 15.29 -39.57
C ASN A 782 -51.14 15.23 -39.75
N VAL A 783 -51.62 14.33 -40.62
CA VAL A 783 -53.06 14.11 -40.89
C VAL A 783 -53.68 13.12 -39.88
N CYS A 784 -52.86 12.48 -39.07
CA CYS A 784 -53.26 11.52 -38.04
C CYS A 784 -52.99 12.06 -36.63
N ALA A 785 -53.63 11.44 -35.63
CA ALA A 785 -53.32 11.71 -34.23
C ALA A 785 -51.85 11.38 -33.93
N HIS A 786 -51.26 12.10 -32.96
CA HIS A 786 -49.90 11.81 -32.51
C HIS A 786 -49.83 10.49 -31.73
N ARG A 787 -48.68 9.81 -31.78
CA ARG A 787 -48.47 8.47 -31.20
C ARG A 787 -48.42 8.41 -29.67
N GLY A 788 -48.63 9.50 -28.94
CA GLY A 788 -48.51 9.52 -27.48
C GLY A 788 -49.72 8.92 -26.76
N LEU A 789 -49.54 8.58 -25.48
CA LEU A 789 -50.61 8.03 -24.63
C LEU A 789 -51.75 9.03 -24.40
N ILE A 790 -51.40 10.31 -24.22
CA ILE A 790 -52.37 11.41 -24.08
C ILE A 790 -52.66 11.97 -25.49
N PRO A 791 -53.92 12.20 -25.85
CA PRO A 791 -54.26 12.80 -27.14
C PRO A 791 -53.53 14.13 -27.35
N GLY A 792 -52.93 14.29 -28.53
CA GLY A 792 -52.15 15.49 -28.89
C GLY A 792 -50.70 15.50 -28.41
N THR A 793 -50.22 14.47 -27.71
CA THR A 793 -48.82 14.37 -27.27
C THR A 793 -48.04 13.36 -28.11
N THR A 794 -46.71 13.50 -28.17
CA THR A 794 -45.79 12.55 -28.85
C THR A 794 -45.06 11.63 -27.85
N GLN A 795 -45.35 11.76 -26.56
CA GLN A 795 -44.65 11.04 -25.50
C GLN A 795 -45.20 9.61 -25.38
N GLN A 796 -44.32 8.63 -25.60
CA GLN A 796 -44.67 7.21 -25.62
C GLN A 796 -44.11 6.43 -24.43
N THR A 797 -43.22 7.00 -23.63
CA THR A 797 -42.49 6.28 -22.60
C THR A 797 -42.77 6.84 -21.23
N PHE A 798 -43.13 5.97 -20.30
CA PHE A 798 -43.59 6.36 -18.96
C PHE A 798 -42.95 5.48 -17.88
N VAL A 799 -42.67 6.08 -16.74
CA VAL A 799 -42.32 5.36 -15.50
C VAL A 799 -43.60 5.22 -14.69
N ILE A 800 -43.94 4.01 -14.25
CA ILE A 800 -45.22 3.76 -13.57
C ILE A 800 -44.97 3.53 -12.08
N SER A 801 -45.78 4.17 -11.25
CA SER A 801 -46.05 3.74 -9.87
C SER A 801 -47.50 3.29 -9.76
N VAL A 802 -47.70 2.06 -9.34
CA VAL A 802 -48.99 1.36 -9.37
C VAL A 802 -49.66 1.45 -7.99
N SER A 803 -50.99 1.61 -7.94
CA SER A 803 -51.75 1.66 -6.68
C SER A 803 -51.85 0.29 -5.99
N LYS A 804 -52.12 0.30 -4.67
CA LYS A 804 -52.31 -0.93 -3.90
C LYS A 804 -53.49 -1.76 -4.42
N ASN A 805 -54.58 -1.09 -4.82
CA ASN A 805 -55.76 -1.75 -5.40
C ASN A 805 -55.47 -2.43 -6.74
N PHE A 806 -54.66 -1.82 -7.60
CA PHE A 806 -54.24 -2.48 -8.84
C PHE A 806 -53.38 -3.69 -8.50
N LYS A 807 -52.41 -3.55 -7.59
CA LYS A 807 -51.50 -4.65 -7.27
C LYS A 807 -52.23 -5.84 -6.66
N THR A 808 -53.16 -5.64 -5.73
CA THR A 808 -53.94 -6.74 -5.12
C THR A 808 -54.75 -7.51 -6.15
N PHE A 809 -55.38 -6.80 -7.09
CA PHE A 809 -56.10 -7.42 -8.20
C PHE A 809 -55.17 -8.14 -9.18
N TYR A 810 -54.04 -7.52 -9.52
CA TYR A 810 -53.04 -8.10 -10.39
C TYR A 810 -52.41 -9.37 -9.78
N THR A 811 -52.10 -9.37 -8.47
CA THR A 811 -51.61 -10.55 -7.76
C THR A 811 -52.68 -11.62 -7.61
N SER A 812 -53.94 -11.27 -7.37
CA SER A 812 -55.00 -12.30 -7.29
C SER A 812 -55.19 -13.02 -8.62
N LEU A 813 -55.04 -12.31 -9.74
CA LEU A 813 -55.11 -12.88 -11.09
C LEU A 813 -53.92 -13.82 -11.38
N LEU A 814 -52.72 -13.49 -10.88
CA LEU A 814 -51.53 -14.35 -10.97
C LEU A 814 -51.53 -15.51 -9.96
N ASP A 815 -52.06 -15.33 -8.75
CA ASP A 815 -52.11 -16.39 -7.73
C ASP A 815 -53.15 -17.48 -8.07
N LEU A 816 -54.20 -17.12 -8.80
CA LEU A 816 -55.11 -18.09 -9.43
C LEU A 816 -54.36 -19.02 -10.39
N GLU A 817 -53.31 -18.54 -11.07
CA GLU A 817 -52.41 -19.36 -11.90
C GLU A 817 -51.56 -20.32 -11.05
N ASN A 818 -50.99 -19.84 -9.95
CA ASN A 818 -50.13 -20.65 -9.07
C ASN A 818 -50.89 -21.69 -8.24
N MET A 819 -52.10 -21.38 -7.77
CA MET A 819 -52.97 -22.32 -7.04
C MET A 819 -53.51 -23.43 -7.96
N ASN A 820 -53.87 -23.08 -9.20
CA ASN A 820 -54.19 -24.05 -10.25
C ASN A 820 -52.96 -24.83 -10.74
N ASN A 821 -51.73 -24.48 -10.38
CA ASN A 821 -50.57 -25.34 -10.62
C ASN A 821 -50.24 -26.22 -9.39
N LYS A 822 -50.38 -25.70 -8.17
CA LYS A 822 -50.09 -26.42 -6.92
C LYS A 822 -51.09 -27.53 -6.57
N LYS A 823 -52.39 -27.35 -6.88
CA LYS A 823 -53.41 -28.42 -6.68
C LYS A 823 -53.15 -29.67 -7.52
N TYR A 824 -52.41 -29.54 -8.63
CA TYR A 824 -52.07 -30.64 -9.53
C TYR A 824 -50.78 -31.36 -9.15
N SER A 825 -49.97 -30.79 -8.24
CA SER A 825 -48.72 -31.43 -7.81
C SER A 825 -48.88 -32.51 -6.74
N ARG A 826 -50.10 -32.76 -6.23
CA ARG A 826 -50.39 -33.79 -5.21
C ARG A 826 -51.23 -34.98 -5.71
N ARG A 827 -51.64 -35.02 -6.97
CA ARG A 827 -52.28 -36.19 -7.59
C ARG A 827 -51.72 -36.41 -8.99
N ASN A 828 -50.96 -37.51 -9.10
CA ASN A 828 -50.50 -38.20 -10.31
C ASN A 828 -49.79 -37.38 -11.41
N PHE A 829 -48.54 -37.78 -11.64
CA PHE A 829 -47.59 -37.31 -12.63
C PHE A 829 -47.98 -37.79 -14.04
N VAL A 830 -49.02 -37.25 -14.67
CA VAL A 830 -49.20 -37.13 -16.15
C VAL A 830 -50.37 -36.17 -16.36
N ASP A 831 -50.13 -34.86 -16.37
CA ASP A 831 -50.93 -33.92 -17.16
C ASP A 831 -50.13 -32.63 -17.30
N ILE A 832 -49.68 -32.37 -18.53
CA ILE A 832 -49.12 -31.09 -18.96
C ILE A 832 -50.20 -30.04 -18.69
N PRO A 833 -49.92 -28.90 -18.01
CA PRO A 833 -50.95 -27.88 -17.80
C PRO A 833 -51.51 -27.51 -19.16
N SER A 834 -52.82 -27.68 -19.36
CA SER A 834 -53.47 -27.46 -20.65
C SER A 834 -53.04 -26.08 -21.15
N TRP A 835 -52.36 -26.02 -22.30
CA TRP A 835 -51.90 -24.76 -22.91
C TRP A 835 -53.08 -23.77 -23.03
N GLU A 836 -54.28 -24.32 -23.16
CA GLU A 836 -55.56 -23.63 -23.11
C GLU A 836 -55.71 -22.80 -21.84
N GLU A 837 -55.56 -23.35 -20.63
CA GLU A 837 -55.72 -22.62 -19.37
C GLU A 837 -54.75 -21.46 -19.21
N ARG A 838 -53.46 -21.67 -19.54
CA ARG A 838 -52.45 -20.59 -19.55
C ARG A 838 -52.80 -19.50 -20.55
N TRP A 839 -53.30 -19.89 -21.73
CA TRP A 839 -53.78 -18.96 -22.73
C TRP A 839 -55.03 -18.19 -22.26
N LYS A 840 -55.99 -18.85 -21.57
CA LYS A 840 -57.17 -18.17 -20.99
C LYS A 840 -56.73 -17.09 -20.01
N MET A 841 -55.77 -17.39 -19.14
CA MET A 841 -55.25 -16.42 -18.18
C MET A 841 -54.50 -15.28 -18.85
N HIS A 842 -53.67 -15.56 -19.86
CA HIS A 842 -53.02 -14.51 -20.65
C HIS A 842 -54.04 -13.57 -21.31
N ILE A 843 -55.15 -14.10 -21.84
CA ILE A 843 -56.25 -13.28 -22.39
C ILE A 843 -56.92 -12.45 -21.29
N LYS A 844 -57.22 -13.03 -20.11
CA LYS A 844 -57.80 -12.27 -18.98
C LYS A 844 -56.89 -11.12 -18.57
N LEU A 845 -55.59 -11.38 -18.44
CA LEU A 845 -54.58 -10.39 -18.06
C LEU A 845 -54.44 -9.31 -19.14
N LYS A 846 -54.43 -9.69 -20.43
CA LYS A 846 -54.45 -8.75 -21.55
C LYS A 846 -55.69 -7.84 -21.48
N LYS A 847 -56.89 -8.40 -21.35
CA LYS A 847 -58.15 -7.63 -21.25
C LYS A 847 -58.14 -6.67 -20.07
N PHE A 848 -57.65 -7.13 -18.91
CA PHE A 848 -57.50 -6.28 -17.73
C PHE A 848 -56.54 -5.10 -17.98
N LEU A 849 -55.35 -5.36 -18.53
CA LEU A 849 -54.37 -4.30 -18.81
C LEU A 849 -54.87 -3.33 -19.89
N CYS A 850 -55.54 -3.82 -20.94
CA CYS A 850 -56.18 -2.95 -21.94
C CYS A 850 -57.24 -2.06 -21.29
N GLY A 851 -58.15 -2.62 -20.49
CA GLY A 851 -59.18 -1.85 -19.78
C GLY A 851 -58.62 -0.88 -18.74
N PHE A 852 -57.48 -1.20 -18.12
CA PHE A 852 -56.78 -0.29 -17.22
C PHE A 852 -56.19 0.92 -17.97
N ILE A 853 -55.54 0.70 -19.11
CA ILE A 853 -54.97 1.78 -19.93
C ILE A 853 -56.07 2.67 -20.54
N ASP A 854 -57.20 2.08 -20.94
CA ASP A 854 -58.36 2.78 -21.50
C ASP A 854 -59.28 3.42 -20.44
N HIS A 855 -58.85 3.52 -19.18
CA HIS A 855 -59.61 4.12 -18.07
C HIS A 855 -61.00 3.48 -17.81
N CYS A 856 -61.20 2.20 -18.15
CA CYS A 856 -62.48 1.50 -17.98
C CYS A 856 -62.85 1.26 -16.50
N PHE A 857 -61.89 1.31 -15.58
CA PHE A 857 -62.08 1.02 -14.16
C PHE A 857 -61.95 2.29 -13.31
N LYS A 858 -63.07 2.89 -12.87
CA LYS A 858 -63.06 4.12 -12.03
C LYS A 858 -62.25 3.98 -10.74
N ASN A 859 -62.21 2.79 -10.14
CA ASN A 859 -61.51 2.50 -8.88
C ASN A 859 -60.01 2.16 -9.06
N LEU A 860 -59.56 1.96 -10.30
CA LEU A 860 -58.16 1.62 -10.65
C LEU A 860 -57.57 2.67 -11.58
N ASP A 861 -58.12 3.89 -11.57
CA ASP A 861 -57.75 4.96 -12.47
C ASP A 861 -56.30 5.43 -12.28
N TYR A 862 -55.71 6.04 -13.32
CA TYR A 862 -54.34 6.55 -13.30
C TYR A 862 -54.25 8.01 -13.72
N THR A 863 -53.19 8.69 -13.28
CA THR A 863 -52.89 10.09 -13.64
C THR A 863 -51.52 10.20 -14.26
N VAL A 864 -51.37 11.08 -15.25
CA VAL A 864 -50.06 11.35 -15.87
C VAL A 864 -49.45 12.61 -15.24
N LYS A 865 -48.22 12.53 -14.75
CA LYS A 865 -47.50 13.62 -14.07
C LYS A 865 -46.04 13.70 -14.52
N GLU A 866 -45.36 14.80 -14.27
CA GLU A 866 -43.90 14.86 -14.44
C GLU A 866 -43.18 14.60 -13.10
N LYS A 867 -42.04 13.92 -13.12
CA LYS A 867 -41.17 13.83 -11.93
C LYS A 867 -40.51 15.18 -11.65
N HIS A 868 -40.40 15.55 -10.38
CA HIS A 868 -39.62 16.70 -9.95
C HIS A 868 -38.13 16.50 -10.26
N VAL A 869 -37.36 17.60 -10.34
CA VAL A 869 -35.93 17.56 -10.68
C VAL A 869 -35.13 16.70 -9.69
N ILE A 870 -35.42 16.81 -8.39
CA ILE A 870 -34.76 16.03 -7.33
C ILE A 870 -35.10 14.54 -7.45
N GLU A 871 -36.35 14.19 -7.75
CA GLU A 871 -36.79 12.81 -8.01
C GLU A 871 -36.09 12.21 -9.23
N LYS A 872 -35.91 13.01 -10.30
CA LYS A 872 -35.18 12.62 -11.51
C LYS A 872 -33.69 12.37 -11.23
N LEU A 873 -33.06 13.25 -10.44
CA LEU A 873 -31.62 13.22 -10.17
C LEU A 873 -31.25 12.07 -9.21
N CYS A 874 -31.99 11.91 -8.13
CA CYS A 874 -31.70 10.92 -7.10
C CYS A 874 -32.38 9.56 -7.33
N ASP A 875 -33.26 9.44 -8.33
CA ASP A 875 -34.04 8.22 -8.61
C ASP A 875 -34.95 7.77 -7.46
N ILE A 876 -35.63 8.73 -6.84
CA ILE A 876 -36.49 8.52 -5.66
C ILE A 876 -37.90 9.04 -5.96
N GLU A 877 -38.92 8.40 -5.39
CA GLU A 877 -40.29 8.89 -5.35
C GLU A 877 -40.53 9.61 -4.02
N ILE A 878 -40.92 10.90 -4.02
CA ILE A 878 -41.13 11.68 -2.80
C ILE A 878 -42.56 11.50 -2.26
N PHE A 879 -43.55 11.37 -3.14
CA PHE A 879 -44.97 11.24 -2.78
C PHE A 879 -45.47 9.79 -2.89
N GLU A 880 -46.32 9.37 -1.94
CA GLU A 880 -46.95 8.05 -1.93
C GLU A 880 -48.30 8.08 -2.66
N SER A 881 -48.50 7.14 -3.58
CA SER A 881 -49.72 7.01 -4.39
C SER A 881 -50.71 6.06 -3.69
N PHE A 882 -51.47 6.57 -2.72
CA PHE A 882 -52.43 5.75 -1.96
C PHE A 882 -53.64 5.33 -2.81
N ASP A 883 -54.22 6.24 -3.61
CA ASP A 883 -55.54 6.02 -4.22
C ASP A 883 -55.53 5.77 -5.74
N LYS A 884 -54.59 6.36 -6.49
CA LYS A 884 -54.50 6.25 -7.97
C LYS A 884 -53.11 5.90 -8.45
N SER A 885 -53.02 5.16 -9.56
CA SER A 885 -51.73 4.89 -10.20
C SER A 885 -51.18 6.15 -10.87
N ILE A 886 -49.86 6.30 -10.97
CA ILE A 886 -49.22 7.49 -11.56
C ILE A 886 -48.28 7.06 -12.68
N PHE A 887 -48.46 7.69 -13.83
CA PHE A 887 -47.60 7.56 -15.01
C PHE A 887 -46.73 8.81 -15.08
N TYR A 888 -45.46 8.65 -14.75
CA TYR A 888 -44.50 9.72 -14.85
C TYR A 888 -43.99 9.87 -16.27
N ILE A 889 -44.16 11.06 -16.85
CA ILE A 889 -43.51 11.46 -18.07
C ILE A 889 -42.01 11.49 -17.81
N GLY A 890 -41.31 10.63 -18.54
CA GLY A 890 -39.87 10.61 -18.55
C GLY A 890 -39.42 10.15 -19.92
N LYS A 891 -38.30 10.70 -20.40
CA LYS A 891 -37.55 9.98 -21.43
C LYS A 891 -37.33 8.57 -20.89
N PHE A 892 -37.51 7.56 -21.74
CA PHE A 892 -36.96 6.22 -21.52
C PHE A 892 -35.43 6.34 -21.51
N ASN A 893 -34.93 7.00 -20.47
CA ASN A 893 -33.56 6.94 -20.07
C ASN A 893 -33.40 5.49 -19.67
N ILE A 894 -32.62 4.80 -20.49
CA ILE A 894 -31.52 3.89 -20.18
C ILE A 894 -31.22 3.56 -18.69
N LYS A 895 -31.96 3.95 -17.64
CA LYS A 895 -31.84 3.39 -16.29
C LYS A 895 -32.42 1.98 -16.23
N CYS A 896 -33.59 1.71 -16.85
CA CYS A 896 -34.12 0.35 -16.98
C CYS A 896 -33.11 -0.57 -17.70
N LEU A 897 -32.49 -0.11 -18.80
CA LEU A 897 -31.46 -0.86 -19.52
C LEU A 897 -30.05 -0.79 -18.90
N LYS A 898 -29.59 0.34 -18.32
CA LYS A 898 -28.28 0.45 -17.64
C LYS A 898 -28.23 -0.33 -16.33
N GLN A 899 -29.31 -0.40 -15.54
CA GLN A 899 -29.34 -1.31 -14.40
C GLN A 899 -29.30 -2.78 -14.84
N LEU A 900 -29.74 -3.07 -16.08
CA LEU A 900 -29.65 -4.40 -16.69
C LEU A 900 -28.28 -4.68 -17.36
N THR A 901 -27.45 -3.67 -17.69
CA THR A 901 -26.28 -3.85 -18.58
C THR A 901 -25.00 -3.08 -18.24
N ALA A 902 -24.98 -2.18 -17.24
CA ALA A 902 -23.88 -1.22 -17.06
C ALA A 902 -23.11 -1.33 -15.73
N ASP A 903 -23.44 -2.30 -14.87
CA ASP A 903 -22.66 -2.59 -13.66
C ASP A 903 -21.78 -3.86 -13.82
N ILE A 904 -21.59 -4.33 -15.06
CA ILE A 904 -20.53 -5.27 -15.48
C ILE A 904 -19.91 -4.72 -16.76
#